data_AF-A0A5J4W526-F1
#
_entry.id   AF-A0A5J4W526-F1
#
_cell.length_a   1.000
_cell.length_b   1.000
_cell.length_c   1.000
_cell.angle_alpha   90.00
_cell.angle_beta   90.00
_cell.angle_gamma   90.00
#
_symmetry.space_group_name_H-M   'P 1'
#
loop_
_entity.id
_entity.type
_entity.pdbx_description
1 polymer ?
#
loop_
_entity_poly.entity_id
_entity_poly.type
_entity_poly.pdbx_seq_one_letter_code
_entity_poly.pdbx_strand_id
1 'polypeptide(L)'
;MKLQIITDQEKEVTIQQLKKYFGTYPFRDIILDPPSPPRGYGANPINFFKRLDDIASWSHTNTFDFYQNITQLVNELHCAHTVFEAPCFSHFKVKFPFQFNFEIDSEGKHKVSAKYQDLDSPYDDFFSDDLYYGEITHMNLLGNDIRDSDGNLNEGSYPIEEAISIWADDNEQFSRNPYAREEVARVRSFYDRPLSRYLMPKNTNVTIEYLDWEEPTQTSVEYAVALDQNIDILDNVCQIDLQYRGSSSKQDNKVINKTIKKKELNKAPIDKKQQAKRLSEIMKKAEYEMYERMRDQMDPHWRETAQKINQMVQKHAKEIKDSKMKGNETSLEYKSNSQRNINDIIVIQSTKDASVIGFFIQSLKLGIIRISTFAPEDLAQFQYAIFSIVHQFADESSVYKANKIFIDLRYNGGGYTSLVPILFRFLFPQADEPYWPPRDFIKSDLNEIVNIITENIVKNNIDQAELNVDEQTGDVIYDYYNQVGQQRTTSTNDDGSGNPASITVDMTRRGAFYVGHMDLLRNYSKGWNMNRKVIWEPKDIFLLVNGHCASSCAIFTKNVHQKNVGRIVGLGNFGGIHTGIRYNAGTAGGSSVRDAEYFQQLLQEYRQDETQFEGLGLDPEKFPGPFFRLSTKLRYVEAEFYGISEETKNELNEFYIYDADINVDIPEQYEGNVIKFEIEYQDFYKAVISSIENKLKEGSKSLKNRNNKNTGKEDIKLNDEVIDFSKYCLSGEKDFISSNAQKDCAQFNKDDIHAVYGYKCSVTDSKEREADGSKKVGVFIEGVDGCVFSHCQAGYHLVNEICEQEKLFFREAEDEVRPPENEPQDPKEEEIPDEILEDDKVDDKKKINGWMVAGIILIVLLVIVIALSVILAVYIIYQRKKQQKIAPNTEMR
;
A
#
# COMPACT_ATOMS: atom_id res chain seq x y z
N MET A 1 -34.45 -8.47 -23.00
CA MET A 1 -34.56 -7.62 -21.80
C MET A 1 -35.27 -6.32 -22.20
N LYS A 2 -36.43 -5.95 -21.62
CA LYS A 2 -37.00 -4.62 -21.87
C LYS A 2 -36.18 -3.63 -21.04
N LEU A 3 -35.31 -2.87 -21.70
CA LEU A 3 -34.50 -1.86 -21.05
C LEU A 3 -35.42 -0.83 -20.40
N GLN A 4 -35.20 -0.50 -19.13
CA GLN A 4 -35.98 0.52 -18.43
C GLN A 4 -35.72 1.90 -19.08
N ILE A 5 -36.78 2.70 -19.16
CA ILE A 5 -36.72 4.05 -19.70
C ILE A 5 -36.01 4.95 -18.69
N ILE A 6 -34.94 5.59 -19.13
CA ILE A 6 -34.22 6.61 -18.36
C ILE A 6 -35.05 7.89 -18.28
N THR A 7 -35.14 8.49 -17.08
CA THR A 7 -35.88 9.76 -16.87
C THR A 7 -34.92 10.93 -16.74
N ASP A 8 -35.37 12.15 -17.05
CA ASP A 8 -34.53 13.35 -16.88
C ASP A 8 -34.15 13.59 -15.42
N GLN A 9 -35.07 13.31 -14.49
CA GLN A 9 -34.80 13.38 -13.06
C GLN A 9 -33.68 12.40 -12.64
N GLU A 10 -33.68 11.17 -13.17
CA GLU A 10 -32.64 10.18 -12.89
C GLU A 10 -31.27 10.65 -13.38
N LYS A 11 -31.20 11.22 -14.59
CA LYS A 11 -29.97 11.80 -15.13
C LYS A 11 -29.46 12.93 -14.24
N GLU A 12 -30.33 13.91 -13.96
CA GLU A 12 -29.98 15.09 -13.18
C GLU A 12 -29.47 14.71 -11.79
N VAL A 13 -30.22 13.89 -11.05
CA VAL A 13 -29.85 13.47 -9.68
C VAL A 13 -28.53 12.71 -9.69
N THR A 14 -28.35 11.75 -10.61
CA THR A 14 -27.12 10.95 -10.68
C THR A 14 -25.90 11.83 -10.96
N ILE A 15 -25.98 12.71 -11.95
CA ILE A 15 -24.88 13.61 -12.32
C ILE A 15 -24.59 14.62 -11.20
N GLN A 16 -25.61 15.15 -10.53
CA GLN A 16 -25.43 16.04 -9.38
C GLN A 16 -24.71 15.34 -8.22
N GLN A 17 -25.08 14.09 -7.88
CA GLN A 17 -24.37 13.35 -6.82
C GLN A 17 -22.93 13.06 -7.21
N LEU A 18 -22.67 12.63 -8.45
CA LEU A 18 -21.30 12.41 -8.94
C LEU A 18 -20.46 13.69 -8.80
N LYS A 19 -20.98 14.84 -9.22
CA LYS A 19 -20.27 16.13 -9.07
C LYS A 19 -19.99 16.51 -7.62
N LYS A 20 -20.91 16.21 -6.70
CA LYS A 20 -20.68 16.42 -5.25
C LYS A 20 -19.50 15.57 -4.75
N TYR A 21 -19.52 14.27 -5.04
CA TYR A 21 -18.46 13.35 -4.62
C TYR A 21 -17.11 13.70 -5.27
N PHE A 22 -17.06 13.84 -6.60
CA PHE A 22 -15.85 14.22 -7.31
C PHE A 22 -15.40 15.67 -7.03
N GLY A 23 -16.19 16.44 -6.28
CA GLY A 23 -15.79 17.72 -5.72
C GLY A 23 -14.57 17.63 -4.80
N THR A 24 -14.33 16.47 -4.18
CA THR A 24 -13.16 16.20 -3.33
C THR A 24 -11.97 15.61 -4.09
N TYR A 25 -12.18 15.15 -5.33
CA TYR A 25 -11.20 14.35 -6.05
C TYR A 25 -9.90 15.15 -6.27
N PRO A 26 -8.77 14.76 -5.65
CA PRO A 26 -7.57 15.59 -5.56
C PRO A 26 -6.89 15.81 -6.90
N PHE A 27 -7.33 15.13 -7.97
CA PHE A 27 -6.74 15.25 -9.31
C PHE A 27 -7.66 15.93 -10.31
N ARG A 28 -8.83 16.43 -9.91
CA ARG A 28 -9.86 16.94 -10.85
C ARG A 28 -9.37 18.06 -11.77
N ASP A 29 -8.36 18.81 -11.35
CA ASP A 29 -7.66 19.80 -12.17
C ASP A 29 -6.47 19.18 -12.91
N ILE A 30 -5.69 18.29 -12.29
CA ILE A 30 -4.51 17.67 -12.92
C ILE A 30 -4.88 16.80 -14.12
N ILE A 31 -5.99 16.06 -14.07
CA ILE A 31 -6.44 15.22 -15.20
C ILE A 31 -6.81 16.03 -16.45
N LEU A 32 -6.90 17.36 -16.33
CA LEU A 32 -7.08 18.25 -17.48
C LEU A 32 -5.79 18.37 -18.32
N ASP A 33 -4.63 18.21 -17.71
CA ASP A 33 -3.33 18.16 -18.39
C ASP A 33 -2.41 17.18 -17.63
N PRO A 34 -2.65 15.87 -17.79
CA PRO A 34 -1.97 14.85 -16.99
C PRO A 34 -0.47 14.83 -17.28
N PRO A 35 0.39 14.67 -16.26
CA PRO A 35 1.84 14.65 -16.44
C PRO A 35 2.30 13.62 -17.48
N SER A 36 3.04 14.12 -18.47
CA SER A 36 3.63 13.32 -19.56
C SER A 36 5.03 12.81 -19.21
N PRO A 37 5.61 11.89 -20.01
CA PRO A 37 6.98 11.45 -19.83
C PRO A 37 7.96 12.64 -19.82
N PRO A 38 9.02 12.60 -18.99
CA PRO A 38 9.45 11.44 -18.20
C PRO A 38 8.76 11.30 -16.84
N ARG A 39 7.93 12.26 -16.39
CA ARG A 39 7.39 12.25 -15.02
C ARG A 39 6.19 11.32 -14.84
N GLY A 40 5.29 11.29 -15.82
CA GLY A 40 4.12 10.40 -15.86
C GLY A 40 4.02 9.67 -17.20
N TYR A 41 2.90 9.00 -17.43
CA TYR A 41 2.64 8.25 -18.67
C TYR A 41 2.01 9.12 -19.77
N GLY A 42 1.55 10.32 -19.44
CA GLY A 42 0.58 11.03 -20.25
C GLY A 42 -0.79 10.36 -20.18
N ALA A 43 -1.83 11.11 -20.50
CA ALA A 43 -3.16 10.59 -20.80
C ALA A 43 -3.91 11.64 -21.62
N ASN A 44 -5.07 11.28 -22.15
CA ASN A 44 -5.93 12.27 -22.78
C ASN A 44 -6.42 13.28 -21.72
N PRO A 45 -6.41 14.58 -22.01
CA PRO A 45 -7.07 15.59 -21.20
C PRO A 45 -8.54 15.26 -20.92
N ILE A 46 -8.97 15.36 -19.67
CA ILE A 46 -10.36 15.12 -19.26
C ILE A 46 -10.87 16.31 -18.44
N ASN A 47 -11.76 17.12 -19.01
CA ASN A 47 -12.62 17.99 -18.21
C ASN A 47 -13.82 17.19 -17.68
N PHE A 48 -13.61 16.53 -16.54
CA PHE A 48 -14.53 15.54 -16.00
C PHE A 48 -15.94 16.09 -15.75
N PHE A 49 -16.06 17.31 -15.19
CA PHE A 49 -17.38 17.90 -14.91
C PHE A 49 -18.12 18.34 -16.15
N LYS A 50 -17.41 18.85 -17.16
CA LYS A 50 -18.00 19.17 -18.46
C LYS A 50 -18.50 17.90 -19.16
N ARG A 51 -17.69 16.83 -19.16
CA ARG A 51 -18.08 15.54 -19.74
C ARG A 51 -19.31 14.94 -19.05
N LEU A 52 -19.45 15.10 -17.74
CA LEU A 52 -20.68 14.72 -17.02
C LEU A 52 -21.90 15.55 -17.47
N ASP A 53 -21.73 16.86 -17.74
CA ASP A 53 -22.81 17.69 -18.30
C ASP A 53 -23.18 17.27 -19.72
N ASP A 54 -22.18 16.93 -20.55
CA ASP A 54 -22.39 16.43 -21.90
C ASP A 54 -23.22 15.15 -21.85
N ILE A 55 -22.85 14.17 -21.00
CA ILE A 55 -23.62 12.94 -20.79
C ILE A 55 -25.06 13.26 -20.32
N ALA A 56 -25.26 14.22 -19.41
CA ALA A 56 -26.60 14.61 -19.00
C ALA A 56 -27.44 15.12 -20.18
N SER A 57 -26.81 15.82 -21.12
CA SER A 57 -27.45 16.44 -22.29
C SER A 57 -27.75 15.48 -23.44
N TRP A 58 -27.06 14.33 -23.52
CA TRP A 58 -27.23 13.39 -24.63
C TRP A 58 -28.61 12.70 -24.61
N SER A 59 -29.08 12.36 -25.81
CA SER A 59 -30.31 11.59 -26.00
C SER A 59 -30.09 10.11 -25.67
N HIS A 60 -30.34 9.75 -24.42
CA HIS A 60 -30.34 8.37 -23.96
C HIS A 60 -31.74 7.77 -24.10
N THR A 61 -31.85 6.61 -24.76
CA THR A 61 -33.14 5.91 -24.90
C THR A 61 -33.43 4.97 -23.73
N ASN A 62 -32.40 4.59 -22.97
CA ASN A 62 -32.50 3.64 -21.88
C ASN A 62 -31.45 3.87 -20.78
N THR A 63 -31.66 3.23 -19.64
CA THR A 63 -30.79 3.31 -18.46
C THR A 63 -29.40 2.71 -18.68
N PHE A 64 -29.27 1.69 -19.53
CA PHE A 64 -27.99 1.02 -19.78
C PHE A 64 -26.99 1.96 -20.46
N ASP A 65 -27.38 2.60 -21.57
CA ASP A 65 -26.50 3.52 -22.31
C ASP A 65 -26.03 4.69 -21.42
N PHE A 66 -26.94 5.25 -20.60
CA PHE A 66 -26.61 6.35 -19.70
C PHE A 66 -25.54 5.97 -18.68
N TYR A 67 -25.69 4.83 -18.00
CA TYR A 67 -24.70 4.40 -17.01
C TYR A 67 -23.42 3.88 -17.64
N GLN A 68 -23.47 3.25 -18.83
CA GLN A 68 -22.26 2.84 -19.56
C GLN A 68 -21.41 4.06 -19.95
N ASN A 69 -22.02 5.17 -20.34
CA ASN A 69 -21.28 6.41 -20.62
C ASN A 69 -20.61 7.00 -19.36
N ILE A 70 -21.25 6.90 -18.20
CA ILE A 70 -20.63 7.29 -16.92
C ILE A 70 -19.48 6.34 -16.56
N THR A 71 -19.70 5.03 -16.66
CA THR A 71 -18.67 4.02 -16.42
C THR A 71 -17.47 4.24 -17.32
N GLN A 72 -17.67 4.52 -18.61
CA GLN A 72 -16.59 4.84 -19.54
C GLN A 72 -15.79 6.06 -19.06
N LEU A 73 -16.45 7.17 -18.76
CA LEU A 73 -15.78 8.40 -18.32
C LEU A 73 -14.98 8.19 -17.02
N VAL A 74 -15.49 7.38 -16.09
CA VAL A 74 -14.78 7.06 -14.85
C VAL A 74 -13.59 6.14 -15.14
N ASN A 75 -13.74 5.16 -16.02
CA ASN A 75 -12.66 4.23 -16.39
C ASN A 75 -11.50 4.94 -17.11
N GLU A 76 -11.77 5.98 -17.89
CA GLU A 76 -10.77 6.84 -18.56
C GLU A 76 -9.81 7.53 -17.56
N LEU A 77 -10.15 7.59 -16.26
CA LEU A 77 -9.26 8.13 -15.23
C LEU A 77 -8.09 7.19 -14.88
N HIS A 78 -8.20 5.90 -15.22
CA HIS A 78 -7.21 4.85 -14.95
C HIS A 78 -6.69 4.84 -13.49
N CYS A 79 -7.59 4.91 -12.52
CA CYS A 79 -7.23 5.02 -11.10
C CYS A 79 -7.85 3.89 -10.28
N ALA A 80 -7.02 3.06 -9.63
CA ALA A 80 -7.47 1.92 -8.79
C ALA A 80 -8.50 2.31 -7.72
N HIS A 81 -8.44 3.55 -7.24
CA HIS A 81 -9.35 4.07 -6.21
C HIS A 81 -10.67 4.58 -6.76
N THR A 82 -10.72 4.93 -8.03
CA THR A 82 -11.87 5.60 -8.62
C THR A 82 -12.68 4.60 -9.39
N VAL A 83 -13.79 4.15 -8.81
CA VAL A 83 -14.64 3.11 -9.38
C VAL A 83 -16.09 3.57 -9.29
N PHE A 84 -16.80 3.48 -10.40
CA PHE A 84 -18.24 3.63 -10.46
C PHE A 84 -18.87 2.29 -10.85
N GLU A 85 -19.70 1.74 -9.96
CA GLU A 85 -20.51 0.56 -10.26
C GLU A 85 -21.90 0.99 -10.72
N ALA A 86 -22.17 0.77 -11.99
CA ALA A 86 -23.48 1.00 -12.57
C ALA A 86 -24.55 0.14 -11.87
N PRO A 87 -25.69 0.73 -11.46
CA PRO A 87 -26.79 -0.02 -10.89
C PRO A 87 -27.41 -0.96 -11.93
N CYS A 88 -28.24 -1.90 -11.51
CA CYS A 88 -28.98 -2.84 -12.39
C CYS A 88 -28.14 -3.92 -13.09
N PHE A 89 -26.81 -3.74 -13.20
CA PHE A 89 -25.92 -4.63 -13.96
C PHE A 89 -24.92 -5.42 -13.10
N SER A 90 -25.04 -5.35 -11.78
CA SER A 90 -24.13 -6.00 -10.82
C SER A 90 -24.02 -7.52 -10.99
N HIS A 91 -25.07 -8.13 -11.56
CA HIS A 91 -25.19 -9.58 -11.73
C HIS A 91 -24.83 -10.07 -13.14
N PHE A 92 -24.54 -9.15 -14.06
CA PHE A 92 -24.22 -9.47 -15.44
C PHE A 92 -22.72 -9.41 -15.66
N LYS A 93 -22.18 -10.43 -16.32
CA LYS A 93 -20.76 -10.53 -16.65
C LYS A 93 -20.60 -10.86 -18.12
N VAL A 94 -19.66 -10.20 -18.79
CA VAL A 94 -19.16 -10.66 -20.08
C VAL A 94 -18.00 -11.60 -19.81
N LYS A 95 -18.08 -12.80 -20.40
CA LYS A 95 -17.13 -13.88 -20.23
C LYS A 95 -16.43 -14.16 -21.55
N PHE A 96 -15.11 -14.26 -21.50
CA PHE A 96 -14.33 -14.91 -22.54
C PHE A 96 -14.17 -16.38 -22.16
N PRO A 97 -14.45 -17.33 -23.06
CA PRO A 97 -14.59 -18.75 -22.71
C PRO A 97 -13.27 -19.46 -22.42
N PHE A 98 -12.14 -18.87 -22.81
CA PHE A 98 -10.81 -19.42 -22.58
C PHE A 98 -10.03 -18.55 -21.62
N GLN A 99 -9.07 -19.12 -20.91
CA GLN A 99 -8.01 -18.37 -20.25
C GLN A 99 -6.70 -18.67 -20.95
N PHE A 100 -5.89 -17.64 -21.23
CA PHE A 100 -4.59 -17.87 -21.82
C PHE A 100 -3.53 -18.16 -20.76
N ASN A 101 -2.69 -19.14 -21.08
CA ASN A 101 -1.55 -19.55 -20.30
C ASN A 101 -0.28 -19.16 -21.05
N PHE A 102 0.50 -18.28 -20.43
CA PHE A 102 1.71 -17.69 -20.97
C PHE A 102 2.93 -18.38 -20.37
N GLU A 103 3.83 -18.87 -21.22
CA GLU A 103 5.02 -19.59 -20.81
C GLU A 103 6.24 -19.05 -21.56
N ILE A 104 7.38 -19.10 -20.89
CA ILE A 104 8.68 -18.91 -21.52
C ILE A 104 9.31 -20.30 -21.62
N ASP A 105 9.60 -20.76 -22.83
CA ASP A 105 10.21 -22.06 -23.02
C ASP A 105 11.72 -22.05 -22.70
N SER A 106 12.36 -23.22 -22.80
CA SER A 106 13.78 -23.37 -22.49
C SER A 106 14.73 -22.56 -23.38
N GLU A 107 14.25 -22.07 -24.53
CA GLU A 107 15.01 -21.22 -25.45
C GLU A 107 14.76 -19.73 -25.22
N GLY A 108 13.88 -19.38 -24.26
CA GLY A 108 13.47 -18.00 -24.01
C GLY A 108 12.37 -17.52 -24.96
N LYS A 109 11.74 -18.41 -25.75
CA LYS A 109 10.63 -18.05 -26.63
C LYS A 109 9.33 -18.01 -25.82
N HIS A 110 8.54 -16.99 -26.08
CA HIS A 110 7.22 -16.81 -25.50
C HIS A 110 6.21 -17.69 -26.22
N LYS A 111 5.40 -18.41 -25.44
CA LYS A 111 4.33 -19.29 -25.93
C LYS A 111 3.06 -19.00 -25.18
N VAL A 112 1.95 -19.00 -25.91
CA VAL A 112 0.61 -18.79 -25.36
C VAL A 112 -0.27 -19.95 -25.77
N SER A 113 -0.95 -20.56 -24.80
CA SER A 113 -1.92 -21.64 -25.04
C SER A 113 -3.25 -21.32 -24.37
N ALA A 114 -4.36 -21.85 -24.88
CA ALA A 114 -5.64 -21.75 -24.21
C ALA A 114 -5.80 -22.86 -23.17
N LYS A 115 -6.35 -22.50 -22.00
CA LYS A 115 -6.87 -23.41 -20.98
C LYS A 115 -8.37 -23.16 -20.80
N TYR A 116 -9.11 -24.21 -20.45
CA TYR A 116 -10.51 -24.06 -20.09
C TYR A 116 -10.63 -23.31 -18.77
N GLN A 117 -11.47 -22.28 -18.74
CA GLN A 117 -11.92 -21.72 -17.48
C GLN A 117 -12.93 -22.72 -16.91
N ASP A 118 -12.70 -23.25 -15.70
CA ASP A 118 -13.59 -24.18 -14.98
C ASP A 118 -14.95 -23.48 -14.74
N LEU A 119 -15.77 -23.39 -15.80
CA LEU A 119 -17.10 -22.82 -15.77
C LEU A 119 -17.99 -23.96 -15.27
N ASP A 120 -18.61 -23.79 -14.09
CA ASP A 120 -19.53 -24.75 -13.45
C ASP A 120 -20.83 -25.04 -14.27
N SER A 121 -20.81 -25.03 -15.61
CA SER A 121 -21.99 -24.93 -16.47
C SER A 121 -21.72 -25.50 -17.89
N PRO A 122 -22.74 -25.99 -18.64
CA PRO A 122 -22.62 -26.76 -19.90
C PRO A 122 -22.08 -25.97 -21.12
N TYR A 123 -21.09 -25.12 -20.93
CA TYR A 123 -20.45 -24.34 -21.98
C TYR A 123 -19.45 -25.15 -22.83
N ASP A 124 -19.04 -26.34 -22.35
CA ASP A 124 -18.16 -27.27 -23.07
C ASP A 124 -18.68 -27.59 -24.48
N ASP A 125 -20.01 -27.63 -24.66
CA ASP A 125 -20.64 -27.97 -25.95
C ASP A 125 -20.59 -26.82 -26.99
N PHE A 126 -20.21 -25.60 -26.60
CA PHE A 126 -20.30 -24.41 -27.45
C PHE A 126 -18.97 -23.94 -28.07
N PHE A 127 -17.83 -24.47 -27.62
CA PHE A 127 -16.52 -23.96 -28.02
C PHE A 127 -15.64 -25.04 -28.66
N SER A 128 -14.84 -24.67 -29.67
CA SER A 128 -14.00 -25.61 -30.42
C SER A 128 -12.86 -26.15 -29.54
N ASP A 129 -12.72 -27.49 -29.53
CA ASP A 129 -11.63 -28.20 -28.86
C ASP A 129 -10.24 -27.90 -29.47
N ASP A 130 -10.19 -27.32 -30.66
CA ASP A 130 -8.97 -27.18 -31.44
C ASP A 130 -8.00 -26.12 -30.84
N LEU A 131 -8.52 -25.15 -30.09
CA LEU A 131 -7.72 -24.11 -29.43
C LEU A 131 -6.85 -24.64 -28.27
N TYR A 132 -7.20 -25.77 -27.66
CA TYR A 132 -6.53 -26.26 -26.45
C TYR A 132 -5.11 -26.75 -26.68
N TYR A 133 -4.85 -27.26 -27.89
CA TYR A 133 -3.57 -27.88 -28.23
C TYR A 133 -2.66 -26.96 -29.05
N GLY A 134 -3.19 -25.82 -29.51
CA GLY A 134 -2.47 -24.88 -30.36
C GLY A 134 -1.68 -23.82 -29.60
N GLU A 135 -0.55 -23.42 -30.17
CA GLU A 135 0.14 -22.17 -29.81
C GLU A 135 -0.63 -21.00 -30.41
N ILE A 136 -1.20 -20.13 -29.58
CA ILE A 136 -1.89 -18.92 -30.01
C ILE A 136 -0.84 -17.88 -30.41
N THR A 137 -1.00 -17.30 -31.59
CA THR A 137 -0.03 -16.37 -32.16
C THR A 137 -0.60 -14.97 -32.31
N HIS A 138 -1.84 -14.83 -32.81
CA HIS A 138 -2.47 -13.53 -33.06
C HIS A 138 -3.93 -13.50 -32.62
N MET A 139 -4.42 -12.30 -32.37
CA MET A 139 -5.84 -12.02 -32.13
C MET A 139 -6.27 -10.78 -32.89
N ASN A 140 -7.46 -10.84 -33.51
CA ASN A 140 -8.15 -9.68 -34.04
C ASN A 140 -9.24 -9.21 -33.09
N LEU A 141 -9.01 -8.06 -32.43
CA LEU A 141 -9.96 -7.46 -31.45
C LEU A 141 -11.25 -6.95 -32.10
N LEU A 142 -11.27 -6.80 -33.42
CA LEU A 142 -12.44 -6.35 -34.18
C LEU A 142 -13.31 -7.51 -34.68
N GLY A 143 -12.87 -8.76 -34.51
CA GLY A 143 -13.57 -9.95 -35.01
C GLY A 143 -13.43 -10.17 -36.52
N ASN A 144 -12.49 -9.49 -37.18
CA ASN A 144 -12.17 -9.72 -38.58
C ASN A 144 -11.24 -10.94 -38.74
N ASP A 145 -11.09 -11.46 -39.95
CA ASP A 145 -10.04 -12.45 -40.26
C ASP A 145 -8.67 -11.91 -39.87
N ILE A 146 -7.74 -12.78 -39.47
CA ILE A 146 -6.42 -12.33 -38.99
C ILE A 146 -5.61 -11.73 -40.14
N ARG A 147 -5.72 -12.35 -41.33
CA ARG A 147 -5.00 -11.97 -42.55
C ARG A 147 -5.96 -11.65 -43.69
N ASP A 148 -5.57 -10.72 -44.56
CA ASP A 148 -6.25 -10.42 -45.81
C ASP A 148 -6.00 -11.49 -46.88
N SER A 149 -6.59 -11.31 -48.07
CA SER A 149 -6.39 -12.23 -49.20
C SER A 149 -4.96 -12.29 -49.74
N ASP A 150 -4.14 -11.29 -49.43
CA ASP A 150 -2.73 -11.19 -49.84
C ASP A 150 -1.77 -11.72 -48.75
N GLY A 151 -2.30 -12.15 -47.59
CA GLY A 151 -1.55 -12.71 -46.46
C GLY A 151 -1.06 -11.67 -45.44
N ASN A 152 -1.40 -10.39 -45.60
CA ASN A 152 -1.02 -9.33 -44.64
C ASN A 152 -1.97 -9.31 -43.45
N LEU A 153 -1.51 -8.83 -42.29
CA LEU A 153 -2.39 -8.66 -41.12
C LEU A 153 -3.47 -7.62 -41.39
N ASN A 154 -4.72 -7.97 -41.07
CA ASN A 154 -5.85 -7.03 -41.11
C ASN A 154 -5.78 -6.00 -39.97
N GLU A 155 -6.53 -4.90 -40.13
CA GLU A 155 -6.72 -3.93 -39.05
C GLU A 155 -7.29 -4.61 -37.79
N GLY A 156 -6.68 -4.31 -36.65
CA GLY A 156 -7.05 -4.87 -35.35
C GLY A 156 -6.42 -6.24 -35.04
N SER A 157 -5.63 -6.81 -35.96
CA SER A 157 -4.86 -8.04 -35.74
C SER A 157 -3.49 -7.74 -35.12
N TYR A 158 -3.22 -8.30 -33.94
CA TYR A 158 -1.96 -8.14 -33.23
C TYR A 158 -1.44 -9.48 -32.70
N PRO A 159 -0.13 -9.62 -32.41
CA PRO A 159 0.36 -10.66 -31.50
C PRO A 159 -0.47 -10.68 -30.21
N ILE A 160 -0.70 -11.87 -29.65
CA ILE A 160 -1.66 -12.05 -28.56
C ILE A 160 -1.34 -11.18 -27.33
N GLU A 161 -0.06 -11.02 -26.98
CA GLU A 161 0.39 -10.16 -25.88
C GLU A 161 0.05 -8.69 -26.14
N GLU A 162 0.30 -8.22 -27.36
CA GLU A 162 0.00 -6.84 -27.78
C GLU A 162 -1.51 -6.60 -27.84
N ALA A 163 -2.30 -7.58 -28.31
CA ALA A 163 -3.76 -7.49 -28.32
C ALA A 163 -4.34 -7.30 -26.91
N ILE A 164 -3.82 -8.03 -25.92
CA ILE A 164 -4.27 -7.90 -24.52
C ILE A 164 -3.83 -6.55 -23.95
N SER A 165 -2.62 -6.09 -24.25
CA SER A 165 -2.15 -4.76 -23.83
C SER A 165 -3.02 -3.65 -24.38
N ILE A 166 -3.33 -3.67 -25.69
CA ILE A 166 -4.21 -2.69 -26.34
C ILE A 166 -5.60 -2.73 -25.72
N TRP A 167 -6.16 -3.93 -25.52
CA TRP A 167 -7.45 -4.08 -24.87
C TRP A 167 -7.44 -3.49 -23.45
N ALA A 168 -6.36 -3.73 -22.69
CA ALA A 168 -6.19 -3.25 -21.33
C ALA A 168 -6.11 -1.72 -21.29
N ASP A 169 -5.37 -1.10 -22.19
CA ASP A 169 -5.29 0.36 -22.29
C ASP A 169 -6.66 1.01 -22.56
N ASP A 170 -7.51 0.36 -23.35
CA ASP A 170 -8.84 0.87 -23.68
C ASP A 170 -9.91 0.60 -22.60
N ASN A 171 -9.76 -0.47 -21.80
CA ASN A 171 -10.85 -0.99 -20.97
C ASN A 171 -10.52 -1.15 -19.48
N GLU A 172 -9.24 -1.24 -19.12
CA GLU A 172 -8.82 -1.45 -17.74
C GLU A 172 -8.60 -0.14 -16.99
N GLN A 173 -9.47 0.10 -16.01
CA GLN A 173 -9.42 1.31 -15.18
C GLN A 173 -8.41 1.23 -14.04
N PHE A 174 -7.86 0.05 -13.74
CA PHE A 174 -7.15 -0.20 -12.50
C PHE A 174 -5.94 0.73 -12.28
N SER A 175 -5.22 1.16 -13.32
CA SER A 175 -3.97 1.88 -13.13
C SER A 175 -3.56 2.72 -14.32
N ARG A 176 -2.86 3.83 -14.08
CA ARG A 176 -2.16 4.62 -15.10
C ARG A 176 -0.92 3.92 -15.64
N ASN A 177 -0.37 2.97 -14.88
CA ASN A 177 0.75 2.14 -15.30
C ASN A 177 0.27 1.08 -16.33
N PRO A 178 0.73 1.09 -17.59
CA PRO A 178 0.34 0.11 -18.61
C PRO A 178 0.67 -1.33 -18.20
N TYR A 179 1.82 -1.56 -17.54
CA TYR A 179 2.19 -2.88 -17.02
C TYR A 179 1.14 -3.42 -16.05
N ALA A 180 0.60 -2.55 -15.20
CA ALA A 180 -0.43 -2.95 -14.25
C ALA A 180 -1.75 -3.25 -14.95
N ARG A 181 -2.14 -2.47 -15.97
CA ARG A 181 -3.38 -2.72 -16.74
C ARG A 181 -3.30 -4.04 -17.48
N GLU A 182 -2.20 -4.26 -18.19
CA GLU A 182 -1.96 -5.52 -18.90
C GLU A 182 -1.99 -6.71 -17.94
N GLU A 183 -1.31 -6.62 -16.79
CA GLU A 183 -1.34 -7.67 -15.77
C GLU A 183 -2.78 -7.97 -15.31
N VAL A 184 -3.58 -6.94 -14.96
CA VAL A 184 -4.98 -7.12 -14.53
C VAL A 184 -5.81 -7.79 -15.63
N ALA A 185 -5.62 -7.36 -16.89
CA ALA A 185 -6.30 -7.91 -18.05
C ALA A 185 -5.96 -9.38 -18.26
N ARG A 186 -4.67 -9.68 -18.30
CA ARG A 186 -4.10 -11.01 -18.53
C ARG A 186 -4.43 -11.99 -17.41
N VAL A 187 -4.66 -11.51 -16.19
CA VAL A 187 -5.03 -12.35 -15.04
C VAL A 187 -6.53 -12.53 -14.91
N ARG A 188 -7.33 -11.50 -15.24
CA ARG A 188 -8.76 -11.49 -14.91
C ARG A 188 -9.63 -10.71 -15.88
N SER A 189 -9.40 -9.41 -16.04
CA SER A 189 -10.42 -8.52 -16.60
C SER A 189 -10.65 -8.70 -18.09
N PHE A 190 -9.72 -9.31 -18.84
CA PHE A 190 -10.00 -9.72 -20.21
C PHE A 190 -11.05 -10.84 -20.27
N TYR A 191 -11.06 -11.73 -19.28
CA TYR A 191 -11.87 -12.95 -19.27
C TYR A 191 -13.18 -12.83 -18.49
N ASP A 192 -13.22 -12.08 -17.39
CA ASP A 192 -14.41 -11.90 -16.55
C ASP A 192 -14.68 -10.41 -16.28
N ARG A 193 -15.71 -9.89 -16.96
CA ARG A 193 -16.04 -8.46 -16.98
C ARG A 193 -17.43 -8.20 -16.42
N PRO A 194 -17.56 -7.84 -15.13
CA PRO A 194 -18.82 -7.35 -14.59
C PRO A 194 -19.30 -6.11 -15.34
N LEU A 195 -20.50 -6.15 -15.92
CA LEU A 195 -21.08 -5.01 -16.67
C LEU A 195 -21.42 -3.82 -15.77
N SER A 196 -21.35 -3.98 -14.45
CA SER A 196 -21.37 -2.85 -13.53
C SER A 196 -20.11 -1.98 -13.62
N ARG A 197 -18.98 -2.51 -14.10
CA ARG A 197 -17.67 -1.82 -14.12
C ARG A 197 -17.02 -1.73 -15.50
N TYR A 198 -17.36 -2.66 -16.39
CA TYR A 198 -16.80 -2.73 -17.72
C TYR A 198 -17.86 -2.43 -18.76
N LEU A 199 -17.39 -1.93 -19.91
CA LEU A 199 -18.24 -1.66 -21.04
C LEU A 199 -18.62 -2.97 -21.74
N MET A 200 -19.81 -3.00 -22.33
CA MET A 200 -20.14 -4.07 -23.26
C MET A 200 -19.19 -4.02 -24.47
N PRO A 201 -18.63 -5.15 -24.91
CA PRO A 201 -17.86 -5.21 -26.14
C PRO A 201 -18.60 -4.59 -27.31
N LYS A 202 -17.86 -3.84 -28.14
CA LYS A 202 -18.38 -3.28 -29.40
C LYS A 202 -18.72 -4.37 -30.42
N ASN A 203 -18.00 -5.50 -30.35
CA ASN A 203 -18.19 -6.68 -31.20
C ASN A 203 -18.60 -7.88 -30.36
N THR A 204 -19.34 -8.81 -30.94
CA THR A 204 -19.82 -10.03 -30.25
C THR A 204 -18.75 -11.13 -30.16
N ASN A 205 -17.67 -11.02 -30.93
CA ASN A 205 -16.60 -12.00 -31.03
C ASN A 205 -15.22 -11.34 -31.23
N VAL A 206 -14.19 -12.17 -31.14
CA VAL A 206 -12.81 -11.91 -31.60
C VAL A 206 -12.36 -13.08 -32.47
N THR A 207 -11.39 -12.86 -33.34
CA THR A 207 -10.77 -13.95 -34.13
C THR A 207 -9.41 -14.27 -33.54
N ILE A 208 -9.04 -15.55 -33.47
CA ILE A 208 -7.75 -16.01 -32.95
C ILE A 208 -7.05 -16.83 -34.03
N GLU A 209 -5.76 -16.56 -34.28
CA GLU A 209 -4.84 -17.41 -35.04
C GLU A 209 -4.04 -18.29 -34.09
N TYR A 210 -4.03 -19.61 -34.32
CA TYR A 210 -3.26 -20.59 -33.55
C TYR A 210 -2.60 -21.61 -34.48
N LEU A 211 -1.52 -22.23 -34.00
CA LEU A 211 -0.79 -23.27 -34.74
C LEU A 211 -1.37 -24.64 -34.42
N ASP A 212 -2.07 -25.25 -35.37
CA ASP A 212 -2.50 -26.65 -35.31
C ASP A 212 -1.48 -27.52 -36.05
N TRP A 213 -0.71 -28.34 -35.32
CA TRP A 213 0.41 -29.12 -35.89
C TRP A 213 1.37 -28.28 -36.76
N GLU A 214 1.69 -27.06 -36.31
CA GLU A 214 2.53 -26.06 -37.01
C GLU A 214 1.85 -25.31 -38.18
N GLU A 215 0.62 -25.63 -38.54
CA GLU A 215 -0.13 -24.92 -39.57
C GLU A 215 -1.01 -23.81 -38.96
N PRO A 216 -0.88 -22.55 -39.42
CA PRO A 216 -1.72 -21.45 -38.96
C PRO A 216 -3.19 -21.70 -39.30
N THR A 217 -4.02 -21.78 -38.26
CA THR A 217 -5.47 -21.91 -38.35
C THR A 217 -6.11 -20.76 -37.60
N GLN A 218 -7.30 -20.32 -38.01
CA GLN A 218 -8.05 -19.27 -37.32
C GLN A 218 -9.44 -19.72 -36.90
N THR A 219 -9.94 -19.19 -35.78
CA THR A 219 -11.29 -19.44 -35.29
C THR A 219 -11.88 -18.18 -34.67
N SER A 220 -13.20 -18.03 -34.77
CA SER A 220 -13.96 -16.93 -34.16
C SER A 220 -14.48 -17.37 -32.78
N VAL A 221 -14.15 -16.61 -31.75
CA VAL A 221 -14.56 -16.85 -30.37
C VAL A 221 -15.57 -15.80 -29.93
N GLU A 222 -16.80 -16.23 -29.64
CA GLU A 222 -17.86 -15.36 -29.15
C GLU A 222 -17.71 -15.07 -27.65
N TYR A 223 -18.06 -13.84 -27.25
CA TYR A 223 -18.23 -13.52 -25.85
C TYR A 223 -19.54 -14.08 -25.31
N ALA A 224 -19.48 -14.72 -24.14
CA ALA A 224 -20.68 -15.13 -23.42
C ALA A 224 -21.16 -14.02 -22.48
N VAL A 225 -22.46 -13.88 -22.30
CA VAL A 225 -23.04 -13.06 -21.22
C VAL A 225 -23.61 -13.98 -20.16
N ALA A 226 -22.99 -13.96 -18.98
CA ALA A 226 -23.35 -14.79 -17.85
C ALA A 226 -24.12 -13.98 -16.79
N LEU A 227 -25.02 -14.68 -16.09
CA LEU A 227 -25.70 -14.22 -14.90
C LEU A 227 -25.13 -14.96 -13.69
N ASP A 228 -24.68 -14.23 -12.67
CA ASP A 228 -24.14 -14.84 -11.45
C ASP A 228 -25.24 -15.35 -10.49
N GLN A 229 -26.48 -14.90 -10.70
CA GLN A 229 -27.66 -15.29 -9.93
C GLN A 229 -28.90 -15.34 -10.83
N ASN A 230 -29.88 -16.16 -10.46
CA ASN A 230 -31.15 -16.19 -11.17
C ASN A 230 -31.93 -14.90 -10.89
N ILE A 231 -32.18 -14.11 -11.93
CA ILE A 231 -32.95 -12.86 -11.85
C ILE A 231 -34.37 -13.13 -12.30
N ASP A 232 -35.25 -13.49 -11.35
CA ASP A 232 -36.65 -13.74 -11.65
C ASP A 232 -37.40 -12.44 -12.05
N ILE A 233 -36.98 -11.28 -11.51
CA ILE A 233 -37.59 -9.97 -11.77
C ILE A 233 -36.50 -8.89 -11.82
N LEU A 234 -36.33 -8.27 -12.99
CA LEU A 234 -35.34 -7.20 -13.22
C LEU A 234 -35.52 -6.00 -12.28
N ASP A 235 -36.76 -5.70 -11.90
CA ASP A 235 -37.06 -4.59 -10.98
C ASP A 235 -36.43 -4.79 -9.59
N ASN A 236 -36.10 -6.02 -9.19
CA ASN A 236 -35.44 -6.29 -7.91
C ASN A 236 -33.97 -5.88 -7.90
N VAL A 237 -33.30 -5.91 -9.06
CA VAL A 237 -31.87 -5.52 -9.19
C VAL A 237 -31.71 -4.06 -9.61
N CYS A 238 -32.78 -3.44 -10.14
CA CYS A 238 -32.77 -2.08 -10.68
C CYS A 238 -33.70 -1.13 -9.89
N GLN A 239 -33.65 -1.21 -8.56
CA GLN A 239 -34.57 -0.49 -7.68
C GLN A 239 -34.27 1.00 -7.62
N ILE A 240 -35.31 1.82 -7.71
CA ILE A 240 -35.23 3.28 -7.43
C ILE A 240 -35.19 3.49 -5.92
N ASP A 241 -34.36 4.41 -5.45
CA ASP A 241 -34.33 4.81 -4.04
C ASP A 241 -35.69 5.37 -3.60
N LEU A 242 -36.10 5.05 -2.36
CA LEU A 242 -37.41 5.45 -1.84
C LEU A 242 -37.64 6.97 -1.89
N GLN A 243 -36.58 7.77 -1.79
CA GLN A 243 -36.66 9.24 -1.86
C GLN A 243 -37.17 9.73 -3.23
N TYR A 244 -36.96 8.98 -4.30
CA TYR A 244 -37.32 9.37 -5.67
C TYR A 244 -38.51 8.59 -6.23
N ARG A 245 -39.05 7.62 -5.48
CA ARG A 245 -40.32 6.99 -5.84
C ARG A 245 -41.42 8.03 -5.69
N GLY A 246 -42.16 8.32 -6.77
CA GLY A 246 -43.34 9.18 -6.72
C GLY A 246 -44.26 8.77 -5.56
N SER A 247 -44.93 9.74 -4.93
CA SER A 247 -45.64 9.65 -3.65
C SER A 247 -46.87 8.71 -3.61
N SER A 248 -46.75 7.47 -4.06
CA SER A 248 -47.86 6.55 -4.30
C SER A 248 -48.02 5.41 -3.29
N SER A 249 -47.28 5.37 -2.16
CA SER A 249 -47.67 4.46 -1.08
C SER A 249 -47.56 5.06 0.31
N LYS A 250 -48.66 4.98 1.08
CA LYS A 250 -48.70 5.25 2.53
C LYS A 250 -47.78 4.29 3.32
N GLN A 251 -47.25 3.25 2.68
CA GLN A 251 -46.43 2.22 3.27
C GLN A 251 -44.95 2.63 3.29
N ASP A 252 -44.48 3.37 2.27
CA ASP A 252 -43.10 3.87 2.17
C ASP A 252 -42.81 4.95 3.23
N ASN A 253 -43.76 5.88 3.46
CA ASN A 253 -43.68 6.84 4.56
C ASN A 253 -43.66 6.18 5.95
N LYS A 254 -44.15 4.94 6.07
CA LYS A 254 -44.14 4.19 7.33
C LYS A 254 -42.82 3.44 7.53
N VAL A 255 -42.12 3.07 6.45
CA VAL A 255 -40.78 2.44 6.48
C VAL A 255 -39.71 3.49 6.76
N ILE A 256 -39.71 4.62 6.05
CA ILE A 256 -38.77 5.74 6.29
C ILE A 256 -38.88 6.23 7.75
N ASN A 257 -40.09 6.38 8.27
CA ASN A 257 -40.32 6.74 9.68
C ASN A 257 -40.11 5.60 10.69
N LYS A 258 -40.16 4.32 10.29
CA LYS A 258 -39.85 3.19 11.20
C LYS A 258 -38.34 3.00 11.38
N THR A 259 -37.55 3.28 10.35
CA THR A 259 -36.10 3.10 10.36
C THR A 259 -35.42 4.19 11.20
N ILE A 260 -36.01 5.39 11.29
CA ILE A 260 -35.55 6.47 12.16
C ILE A 260 -36.36 6.48 13.46
N LYS A 261 -36.17 5.47 14.31
CA LYS A 261 -36.53 5.64 15.73
C LYS A 261 -35.46 6.53 16.35
N LYS A 262 -35.71 7.84 16.42
CA LYS A 262 -34.89 8.76 17.23
C LYS A 262 -34.80 8.15 18.64
N LYS A 263 -33.59 7.84 19.09
CA LYS A 263 -33.39 7.41 20.49
C LYS A 263 -33.70 8.63 21.35
N GLU A 264 -34.75 8.57 22.17
CA GLU A 264 -34.94 9.55 23.25
C GLU A 264 -33.81 9.36 24.26
N LEU A 265 -32.73 10.12 24.06
CA LEU A 265 -31.59 10.17 24.96
C LEU A 265 -31.73 11.37 25.89
N ASN A 266 -31.42 11.14 27.18
CA ASN A 266 -31.38 12.18 28.19
C ASN A 266 -30.44 13.30 27.74
N LYS A 267 -30.95 14.54 27.68
CA LYS A 267 -30.26 15.79 27.28
C LYS A 267 -29.16 16.25 28.26
N ALA A 268 -28.47 15.33 28.93
CA ALA A 268 -27.31 15.69 29.72
C ALA A 268 -26.20 16.14 28.77
N PRO A 269 -25.47 17.24 29.07
CA PRO A 269 -24.33 17.67 28.26
C PRO A 269 -23.34 16.51 28.12
N ILE A 270 -23.04 16.11 26.89
CA ILE A 270 -22.03 15.09 26.63
C ILE A 270 -20.67 15.73 26.89
N ASP A 271 -19.84 15.09 27.70
CA ASP A 271 -18.45 15.48 27.88
C ASP A 271 -17.70 15.46 26.53
N LYS A 272 -16.95 16.51 26.19
CA LYS A 272 -16.30 16.65 24.88
C LYS A 272 -15.36 15.50 24.54
N LYS A 273 -14.65 14.94 25.54
CA LYS A 273 -13.78 13.79 25.34
C LYS A 273 -14.58 12.52 25.07
N GLN A 274 -15.71 12.32 25.77
CA GLN A 274 -16.63 11.23 25.46
C GLN A 274 -17.27 11.36 24.08
N GLN A 275 -17.66 12.58 23.69
CA GLN A 275 -18.20 12.88 22.35
C GLN A 275 -17.17 12.54 21.27
N ALA A 276 -15.94 13.04 21.40
CA ALA A 276 -14.85 12.76 20.46
C ALA A 276 -14.50 11.27 20.37
N LYS A 277 -14.57 10.53 21.49
CA LYS A 277 -14.40 9.08 21.48
C LYS A 277 -15.48 8.38 20.65
N ARG A 278 -16.75 8.74 20.84
CA ARG A 278 -17.87 8.16 20.07
C ARG A 278 -17.77 8.49 18.58
N LEU A 279 -17.42 9.73 18.24
CA LEU A 279 -17.20 10.14 16.85
C LEU A 279 -16.05 9.36 16.20
N SER A 280 -14.95 9.14 16.93
CA SER A 280 -13.84 8.29 16.47
C SER A 280 -14.28 6.86 16.21
N GLU A 281 -15.11 6.27 17.09
CA GLU A 281 -15.68 4.93 16.89
C GLU A 281 -16.58 4.86 15.66
N ILE A 282 -17.41 5.88 15.42
CA ILE A 282 -18.28 5.99 14.23
C ILE A 282 -17.43 6.04 12.95
N MET A 283 -16.43 6.93 12.89
CA MET A 283 -15.58 7.07 11.71
C MET A 283 -14.78 5.80 11.43
N LYS A 284 -14.17 5.20 12.46
CA LYS A 284 -13.41 3.95 12.34
C LYS A 284 -14.28 2.79 11.86
N LYS A 285 -15.52 2.70 12.34
CA LYS A 285 -16.47 1.68 11.88
C LYS A 285 -16.80 1.87 10.39
N ALA A 286 -17.13 3.10 9.99
CA ALA A 286 -17.45 3.39 8.59
C ALA A 286 -16.27 3.11 7.66
N GLU A 287 -15.06 3.46 8.09
CA GLU A 287 -13.82 3.18 7.38
C GLU A 287 -13.50 1.67 7.30
N TYR A 288 -13.69 0.94 8.39
CA TYR A 288 -13.53 -0.52 8.42
C TYR A 288 -14.48 -1.20 7.42
N GLU A 289 -15.77 -0.86 7.47
CA GLU A 289 -16.77 -1.45 6.57
C GLU A 289 -16.49 -1.09 5.09
N MET A 290 -15.96 0.11 4.82
CA MET A 290 -15.48 0.50 3.49
C MET A 290 -14.32 -0.38 3.03
N TYR A 291 -13.25 -0.52 3.81
CA TYR A 291 -12.10 -1.35 3.42
C TYR A 291 -12.47 -2.83 3.29
N GLU A 292 -13.39 -3.35 4.11
CA GLU A 292 -13.92 -4.71 3.95
C GLU A 292 -14.62 -4.88 2.59
N ARG A 293 -15.52 -3.95 2.21
CA ARG A 293 -16.15 -3.94 0.87
C ARG A 293 -15.11 -3.89 -0.24
N MET A 294 -14.08 -3.05 -0.10
CA MET A 294 -13.01 -2.96 -1.09
C MET A 294 -12.25 -4.27 -1.23
N ARG A 295 -11.92 -4.92 -0.11
CA ARG A 295 -11.23 -6.21 -0.08
C ARG A 295 -12.07 -7.29 -0.75
N ASP A 296 -13.36 -7.35 -0.45
CA ASP A 296 -14.32 -8.28 -1.07
C ASP A 296 -14.43 -8.10 -2.59
N GLN A 297 -14.33 -6.86 -3.05
CA GLN A 297 -14.34 -6.52 -4.47
C GLN A 297 -13.04 -6.92 -5.18
N MET A 298 -11.89 -6.76 -4.53
CA MET A 298 -10.58 -7.03 -5.11
C MET A 298 -10.27 -8.52 -5.12
N ASP A 299 -10.45 -9.20 -3.98
CA ASP A 299 -10.22 -10.62 -3.81
C ASP A 299 -11.43 -11.30 -3.15
N PRO A 300 -12.46 -11.71 -3.91
CA PRO A 300 -13.67 -12.33 -3.34
C PRO A 300 -13.40 -13.59 -2.50
N HIS A 301 -12.25 -14.25 -2.65
CA HIS A 301 -11.90 -15.51 -1.99
C HIS A 301 -10.98 -15.33 -0.78
N TRP A 302 -10.63 -14.08 -0.41
CA TRP A 302 -9.65 -13.81 0.65
C TRP A 302 -9.95 -14.53 1.97
N ARG A 303 -11.24 -14.67 2.34
CA ARG A 303 -11.66 -15.34 3.57
C ARG A 303 -11.37 -16.83 3.56
N GLU A 304 -11.58 -17.49 2.42
CA GLU A 304 -11.30 -18.92 2.24
C GLU A 304 -9.80 -19.18 2.26
N THR A 305 -9.04 -18.32 1.57
CA THR A 305 -7.58 -18.31 1.56
C THR A 305 -7.03 -18.16 2.98
N ALA A 306 -7.51 -17.18 3.73
CA ALA A 306 -7.12 -16.97 5.13
C ALA A 306 -7.39 -18.19 6.02
N GLN A 307 -8.57 -18.81 5.88
CA GLN A 307 -8.89 -20.03 6.64
C GLN A 307 -7.90 -21.17 6.34
N LYS A 308 -7.54 -21.38 5.08
CA LYS A 308 -6.62 -22.44 4.67
C LYS A 308 -5.19 -22.20 5.16
N ILE A 309 -4.68 -20.97 5.05
CA ILE A 309 -3.36 -20.63 5.61
C ILE A 309 -3.31 -20.89 7.12
N ASN A 310 -4.32 -20.46 7.85
CA ASN A 310 -4.35 -20.67 9.30
C ASN A 310 -4.37 -22.15 9.68
N GLN A 311 -5.04 -23.01 8.90
CA GLN A 311 -4.98 -24.46 9.09
C GLN A 311 -3.56 -25.00 8.90
N MET A 312 -2.81 -24.48 7.92
CA MET A 312 -1.39 -24.86 7.71
C MET A 312 -0.50 -24.41 8.86
N VAL A 313 -0.65 -23.16 9.34
CA VAL A 313 0.09 -22.66 10.50
C VAL A 313 -0.15 -23.54 11.74
N GLN A 314 -1.41 -23.89 12.00
CA GLN A 314 -1.76 -24.77 13.12
C GLN A 314 -1.18 -26.17 12.98
N LYS A 315 -1.21 -26.74 11.76
CA LYS A 315 -0.61 -28.04 11.46
C LYS A 315 0.91 -28.02 11.72
N HIS A 316 1.61 -27.02 11.22
CA HIS A 316 3.06 -26.87 11.41
C HIS A 316 3.45 -26.67 12.88
N ALA A 317 2.73 -25.81 13.61
CA ALA A 317 2.96 -25.60 15.04
C ALA A 317 2.80 -26.91 15.85
N LYS A 318 1.86 -27.76 15.47
CA LYS A 318 1.66 -29.08 16.08
C LYS A 318 2.84 -30.02 15.76
N GLU A 319 3.31 -30.05 14.53
CA GLU A 319 4.46 -30.87 14.10
C GLU A 319 5.75 -30.49 14.85
N ILE A 320 6.00 -29.19 15.05
CA ILE A 320 7.12 -28.70 15.87
C ILE A 320 6.99 -29.17 17.31
N LYS A 321 5.80 -29.01 17.92
CA LYS A 321 5.56 -29.42 19.31
C LYS A 321 5.76 -30.92 19.50
N ASP A 322 5.26 -31.72 18.57
CA ASP A 322 5.39 -33.18 18.58
C ASP A 322 6.86 -33.61 18.39
N SER A 323 7.65 -32.88 17.61
CA SER A 323 9.09 -33.14 17.45
C SER A 323 9.89 -32.86 18.73
N LYS A 324 9.60 -31.75 19.42
CA LYS A 324 10.22 -31.39 20.71
C LYS A 324 9.87 -32.38 21.82
N MET A 325 8.63 -32.89 21.85
CA MET A 325 8.20 -33.88 22.84
C MET A 325 8.86 -35.26 22.66
N LYS A 326 9.36 -35.59 21.46
CA LYS A 326 10.01 -36.88 21.18
C LYS A 326 11.51 -36.93 21.53
N GLY A 327 12.08 -35.86 22.09
CA GLY A 327 13.46 -35.88 22.63
C GLY A 327 14.58 -35.97 21.57
N ASN A 328 14.27 -35.78 20.29
CA ASN A 328 15.30 -35.59 19.25
C ASN A 328 15.74 -34.11 19.23
N GLU A 329 16.52 -33.70 20.23
CA GLU A 329 17.13 -32.36 20.28
C GLU A 329 18.39 -32.23 19.41
N THR A 330 18.91 -33.33 18.86
CA THR A 330 20.03 -33.29 17.91
C THR A 330 19.49 -33.17 16.48
N SER A 331 19.60 -31.96 15.94
CA SER A 331 19.44 -31.59 14.53
C SER A 331 18.15 -32.08 13.85
N LEU A 332 17.32 -31.13 13.42
CA LEU A 332 16.44 -31.30 12.24
C LEU A 332 17.31 -31.50 10.98
N GLU A 333 18.17 -32.51 10.97
CA GLU A 333 18.69 -33.10 9.75
C GLU A 333 17.55 -33.92 9.18
N TYR A 334 16.78 -33.27 8.30
CA TYR A 334 15.81 -33.93 7.46
C TYR A 334 16.56 -35.06 6.73
N LYS A 335 16.36 -36.31 7.17
CA LYS A 335 16.97 -37.47 6.53
C LYS A 335 16.50 -37.52 5.08
N SER A 336 17.34 -37.02 4.19
CA SER A 336 17.25 -37.20 2.75
C SER A 336 17.40 -38.68 2.45
N ASN A 337 16.29 -39.41 2.38
CA ASN A 337 16.27 -40.61 1.57
C ASN A 337 14.83 -40.96 1.15
N SER A 338 14.68 -41.03 -0.18
CA SER A 338 13.59 -41.61 -0.96
C SER A 338 12.19 -41.00 -0.80
N GLN A 339 11.94 -39.87 -1.47
CA GLN A 339 10.88 -39.67 -2.48
C GLN A 339 10.76 -38.17 -2.80
N ARG A 340 10.67 -37.83 -4.09
CA ARG A 340 10.36 -36.47 -4.58
C ARG A 340 9.03 -35.99 -3.96
N ASN A 341 8.93 -34.70 -3.60
CA ASN A 341 7.80 -33.98 -2.99
C ASN A 341 7.71 -33.93 -1.45
N ILE A 342 8.58 -33.13 -0.82
CA ILE A 342 8.18 -32.43 0.40
C ILE A 342 8.55 -30.96 0.24
N ASN A 343 7.54 -30.09 0.28
CA ASN A 343 7.65 -28.64 0.18
C ASN A 343 8.73 -28.10 1.13
N ASP A 344 9.70 -27.39 0.57
CA ASP A 344 10.84 -26.72 1.24
C ASP A 344 10.45 -25.31 1.77
N ILE A 345 9.21 -24.88 1.48
CA ILE A 345 8.59 -23.69 2.04
C ILE A 345 7.87 -24.00 3.36
N ILE A 346 8.15 -23.20 4.38
CA ILE A 346 7.58 -23.31 5.73
C ILE A 346 6.79 -22.06 6.05
N VAL A 347 5.54 -22.19 6.50
CA VAL A 347 4.75 -21.05 7.02
C VAL A 347 5.11 -20.85 8.49
N ILE A 348 5.70 -19.71 8.83
CA ILE A 348 6.19 -19.44 10.19
C ILE A 348 5.14 -18.74 11.08
N GLN A 349 4.33 -17.84 10.50
CA GLN A 349 3.36 -17.00 11.21
C GLN A 349 2.36 -16.43 10.20
N SER A 350 1.12 -16.22 10.62
CA SER A 350 0.09 -15.51 9.84
C SER A 350 -0.82 -14.71 10.78
N THR A 351 -1.41 -13.64 10.27
CA THR A 351 -2.60 -13.05 10.91
C THR A 351 -3.83 -13.93 10.68
N LYS A 352 -4.88 -13.73 11.47
CA LYS A 352 -6.12 -14.51 11.36
C LYS A 352 -6.81 -14.31 10.00
N ASP A 353 -6.71 -13.11 9.45
CA ASP A 353 -7.27 -12.75 8.16
C ASP A 353 -6.27 -12.89 7.01
N ALA A 354 -5.07 -13.45 7.26
CA ALA A 354 -3.98 -13.56 6.30
C ALA A 354 -3.56 -12.26 5.59
N SER A 355 -3.81 -11.09 6.21
CA SER A 355 -3.24 -9.81 5.78
C SER A 355 -1.71 -9.82 5.75
N VAL A 356 -1.07 -10.58 6.65
CA VAL A 356 0.38 -10.84 6.66
C VAL A 356 0.66 -12.32 6.87
N ILE A 357 1.60 -12.86 6.09
CA ILE A 357 2.07 -14.24 6.20
C ILE A 357 3.60 -14.25 6.10
N GLY A 358 4.26 -14.99 6.98
CA GLY A 358 5.70 -15.24 6.92
C GLY A 358 5.98 -16.62 6.35
N PHE A 359 6.77 -16.70 5.28
CA PHE A 359 7.29 -17.97 4.74
C PHE A 359 8.81 -18.04 4.83
N PHE A 360 9.35 -19.24 4.96
CA PHE A 360 10.79 -19.49 4.93
C PHE A 360 11.09 -20.62 3.95
N ILE A 361 11.98 -20.38 2.99
CA ILE A 361 12.48 -21.41 2.06
C ILE A 361 13.85 -21.85 2.56
N GLN A 362 13.91 -23.05 3.14
CA GLN A 362 15.08 -23.52 3.87
C GLN A 362 16.31 -23.69 2.97
N SER A 363 16.14 -24.27 1.78
CA SER A 363 17.25 -24.49 0.83
C SER A 363 17.93 -23.19 0.38
N LEU A 364 17.24 -22.05 0.48
CA LEU A 364 17.74 -20.74 0.05
C LEU A 364 18.10 -19.81 1.22
N LYS A 365 17.76 -20.18 2.46
CA LYS A 365 17.75 -19.28 3.63
C LYS A 365 17.03 -17.95 3.30
N LEU A 366 15.92 -18.06 2.58
CA LEU A 366 15.14 -16.92 2.10
C LEU A 366 13.90 -16.76 2.99
N GLY A 367 13.81 -15.62 3.66
CA GLY A 367 12.61 -15.20 4.38
C GLY A 367 11.68 -14.45 3.44
N ILE A 368 10.38 -14.66 3.57
CA ILE A 368 9.36 -14.01 2.74
C ILE A 368 8.31 -13.42 3.66
N ILE A 369 8.12 -12.11 3.58
CA ILE A 369 7.07 -11.36 4.26
C ILE A 369 6.03 -11.03 3.21
N ARG A 370 4.97 -11.84 3.14
CA ARG A 370 3.84 -11.61 2.24
C ARG A 370 2.85 -10.68 2.92
N ILE A 371 2.66 -9.49 2.36
CA ILE A 371 1.64 -8.55 2.82
C ILE A 371 0.57 -8.51 1.73
N SER A 372 -0.54 -9.21 1.96
CA SER A 372 -1.63 -9.30 0.99
C SER A 372 -2.52 -8.04 1.01
N THR A 373 -2.60 -7.35 2.16
CA THR A 373 -3.34 -6.09 2.30
C THR A 373 -2.84 -5.29 3.51
N PHE A 374 -2.94 -3.97 3.43
CA PHE A 374 -2.78 -3.04 4.57
C PHE A 374 -4.13 -2.75 5.26
N ALA A 375 -5.20 -3.50 4.97
CA ALA A 375 -6.50 -3.42 5.62
C ALA A 375 -6.76 -4.66 6.48
N PRO A 376 -5.97 -4.92 7.54
CA PRO A 376 -6.20 -6.05 8.42
C PRO A 376 -7.52 -5.92 9.20
N GLU A 377 -8.12 -7.05 9.55
CA GLU A 377 -9.23 -7.09 10.53
C GLU A 377 -8.81 -6.53 11.90
N ASP A 378 -7.54 -6.72 12.29
CA ASP A 378 -6.98 -6.30 13.57
C ASP A 378 -5.58 -5.67 13.39
N LEU A 379 -5.49 -4.36 13.62
CA LEU A 379 -4.24 -3.58 13.50
C LEU A 379 -3.14 -4.03 14.48
N ALA A 380 -3.51 -4.45 15.70
CA ALA A 380 -2.54 -4.90 16.69
C ALA A 380 -1.99 -6.29 16.34
N GLN A 381 -2.87 -7.19 15.89
CA GLN A 381 -2.46 -8.51 15.40
C GLN A 381 -1.53 -8.38 14.18
N PHE A 382 -1.84 -7.48 13.24
CA PHE A 382 -1.00 -7.21 12.07
C PHE A 382 0.42 -6.78 12.46
N GLN A 383 0.54 -5.76 13.31
CA GLN A 383 1.84 -5.26 13.77
C GLN A 383 2.61 -6.33 14.55
N TYR A 384 1.94 -7.08 15.43
CA TYR A 384 2.58 -8.16 16.17
C TYR A 384 3.08 -9.28 15.24
N ALA A 385 2.30 -9.67 14.22
CA ALA A 385 2.70 -10.68 13.25
C ALA A 385 3.95 -10.25 12.48
N ILE A 386 4.02 -9.00 12.02
CA ILE A 386 5.22 -8.42 11.39
C ILE A 386 6.43 -8.52 12.32
N PHE A 387 6.29 -8.03 13.56
CA PHE A 387 7.39 -8.09 14.54
C PHE A 387 7.87 -9.53 14.74
N SER A 388 6.95 -10.47 14.93
CA SER A 388 7.27 -11.88 15.15
C SER A 388 7.97 -12.54 13.96
N ILE A 389 7.55 -12.21 12.73
CA ILE A 389 8.19 -12.68 11.49
C ILE A 389 9.62 -12.15 11.38
N VAL A 390 9.78 -10.83 11.52
CA VAL A 390 11.06 -10.15 11.40
C VAL A 390 12.03 -10.62 12.48
N HIS A 391 11.57 -10.73 13.73
CA HIS A 391 12.37 -11.25 14.83
C HIS A 391 12.89 -12.67 14.54
N GLN A 392 12.04 -13.58 14.03
CA GLN A 392 12.45 -14.94 13.69
C GLN A 392 13.42 -15.01 12.50
N PHE A 393 13.28 -14.12 11.52
CA PHE A 393 14.21 -14.06 10.39
C PHE A 393 15.53 -13.39 10.73
N ALA A 394 15.56 -12.51 11.73
CA ALA A 394 16.75 -11.76 12.12
C ALA A 394 17.60 -12.46 13.18
N ASP A 395 16.99 -13.23 14.09
CA ASP A 395 17.66 -13.88 15.21
C ASP A 395 18.65 -14.97 14.73
N GLU A 396 19.94 -14.79 15.04
CA GLU A 396 21.02 -15.73 14.68
C GLU A 396 20.82 -17.14 15.26
N SER A 397 20.07 -17.26 16.36
CA SER A 397 19.75 -18.55 16.99
C SER A 397 18.51 -19.22 16.40
N SER A 398 17.76 -18.50 15.56
CA SER A 398 16.54 -19.00 14.93
C SER A 398 16.87 -19.99 13.81
N VAL A 399 16.13 -21.10 13.77
CA VAL A 399 16.15 -22.05 12.63
C VAL A 399 15.63 -21.43 11.33
N TYR A 400 14.99 -20.25 11.43
CA TYR A 400 14.45 -19.47 10.32
C TYR A 400 15.31 -18.24 9.98
N LYS A 401 16.54 -18.14 10.50
CA LYS A 401 17.47 -17.05 10.15
C LYS A 401 17.57 -16.93 8.63
N ALA A 402 17.18 -15.76 8.13
CA ALA A 402 17.15 -15.45 6.71
C ALA A 402 18.33 -14.57 6.33
N ASN A 403 19.00 -14.95 5.24
CA ASN A 403 20.09 -14.17 4.66
C ASN A 403 19.56 -13.12 3.68
N LYS A 404 18.45 -13.44 3.01
CA LYS A 404 17.77 -12.56 2.07
C LYS A 404 16.29 -12.49 2.46
N ILE A 405 15.66 -11.35 2.17
CA ILE A 405 14.24 -11.12 2.43
C ILE A 405 13.53 -10.76 1.14
N PHE A 406 12.45 -11.46 0.86
CA PHE A 406 11.41 -11.00 -0.06
C PHE A 406 10.30 -10.33 0.73
N ILE A 407 9.92 -9.12 0.35
CA ILE A 407 8.67 -8.51 0.77
C ILE A 407 7.72 -8.59 -0.42
N ASP A 408 6.80 -9.55 -0.36
CA ASP A 408 5.89 -9.81 -1.47
C ASP A 408 4.62 -8.97 -1.34
N LEU A 409 4.47 -8.03 -2.28
CA LEU A 409 3.41 -7.04 -2.36
C LEU A 409 2.51 -7.23 -3.59
N ARG A 410 2.65 -8.35 -4.31
CA ARG A 410 1.82 -8.64 -5.49
C ARG A 410 0.34 -8.63 -5.14
N TYR A 411 -0.52 -8.14 -6.03
CA TYR A 411 -1.98 -8.08 -5.81
C TYR A 411 -2.45 -7.35 -4.53
N ASN A 412 -1.58 -6.60 -3.86
CA ASN A 412 -1.95 -5.88 -2.64
C ASN A 412 -2.63 -4.54 -3.00
N GLY A 413 -3.94 -4.46 -2.78
CA GLY A 413 -4.75 -3.27 -3.03
C GLY A 413 -4.54 -2.10 -2.06
N GLY A 414 -3.70 -2.29 -1.04
CA GLY A 414 -3.44 -1.36 0.04
C GLY A 414 -4.41 -1.49 1.21
N GLY A 415 -4.82 -0.36 1.80
CA GLY A 415 -5.57 -0.31 3.05
C GLY A 415 -5.21 0.91 3.90
N TYR A 416 -5.10 0.77 5.21
CA TYR A 416 -4.81 1.90 6.11
C TYR A 416 -3.43 2.51 5.85
N THR A 417 -3.42 3.77 5.41
CA THR A 417 -2.19 4.54 5.11
C THR A 417 -1.33 4.78 6.35
N SER A 418 -1.93 4.72 7.54
CA SER A 418 -1.27 4.81 8.84
C SER A 418 -0.24 3.69 9.09
N LEU A 419 -0.46 2.48 8.56
CA LEU A 419 0.46 1.35 8.76
C LEU A 419 1.77 1.50 7.99
N VAL A 420 1.78 2.25 6.90
CA VAL A 420 2.92 2.35 5.98
C VAL A 420 4.16 2.94 6.65
N PRO A 421 4.14 4.18 7.18
CA PRO A 421 5.31 4.77 7.83
C PRO A 421 5.74 4.02 9.10
N ILE A 422 4.79 3.43 9.84
CA ILE A 422 5.07 2.59 11.01
C ILE A 422 5.90 1.35 10.59
N LEU A 423 5.41 0.62 9.59
CA LEU A 423 6.09 -0.56 9.07
C LEU A 423 7.44 -0.21 8.43
N PHE A 424 7.46 0.84 7.62
CA PHE A 424 8.65 1.32 6.94
C PHE A 424 9.78 1.65 7.92
N ARG A 425 9.48 2.42 8.97
CA ARG A 425 10.46 2.78 10.01
C ARG A 425 10.96 1.56 10.80
N PHE A 426 10.11 0.56 11.02
CA PHE A 426 10.50 -0.67 11.71
C PHE A 426 11.41 -1.57 10.86
N LEU A 427 11.08 -1.76 9.57
CA LEU A 427 11.85 -2.60 8.65
C LEU A 427 13.16 -1.96 8.21
N PHE A 428 13.18 -0.62 8.09
CA PHE A 428 14.30 0.15 7.55
C PHE A 428 14.73 1.26 8.52
N PRO A 429 15.28 0.92 9.70
CA PRO A 429 15.72 1.92 10.67
C PRO A 429 16.85 2.84 10.15
N GLN A 430 17.53 2.45 9.07
CA GLN A 430 18.51 3.26 8.33
C GLN A 430 17.89 4.33 7.41
N ALA A 431 16.58 4.29 7.17
CA ALA A 431 15.93 5.31 6.35
C ALA A 431 15.85 6.63 7.13
N ASP A 432 16.50 7.66 6.61
CA ASP A 432 16.50 8.99 7.21
C ASP A 432 15.14 9.70 7.04
N GLU A 433 14.91 10.71 7.88
CA GLU A 433 13.74 11.58 7.76
C GLU A 433 13.79 12.39 6.44
N PRO A 434 12.67 12.68 5.75
CA PRO A 434 11.28 12.33 6.07
C PRO A 434 10.89 10.93 5.63
N TYR A 435 10.06 10.28 6.43
CA TYR A 435 9.34 9.04 6.10
C TYR A 435 7.83 9.13 6.37
N TRP A 436 7.39 10.24 7.00
CA TRP A 436 5.99 10.65 7.08
C TRP A 436 5.65 11.45 5.82
N PRO A 437 4.85 10.89 4.88
CA PRO A 437 4.59 11.57 3.63
C PRO A 437 3.73 12.82 3.85
N PRO A 438 4.07 13.95 3.19
CA PRO A 438 3.21 15.12 3.22
C PRO A 438 1.93 14.91 2.42
N ARG A 439 0.84 15.57 2.82
CA ARG A 439 -0.44 15.61 2.08
C ARG A 439 -1.13 16.96 2.20
N ASP A 440 -2.08 17.17 1.31
CA ASP A 440 -3.08 18.23 1.33
C ASP A 440 -4.44 17.73 0.80
N PHE A 441 -5.48 18.54 0.99
CA PHE A 441 -6.84 18.24 0.56
C PHE A 441 -7.37 19.37 -0.31
N ILE A 442 -8.16 19.03 -1.33
CA ILE A 442 -9.00 20.02 -2.01
C ILE A 442 -10.07 20.50 -1.03
N LYS A 443 -10.25 21.82 -0.94
CA LYS A 443 -11.36 22.41 -0.20
C LYS A 443 -12.68 22.15 -0.94
N SER A 444 -13.58 21.42 -0.28
CA SER A 444 -14.90 21.06 -0.77
C SER A 444 -15.87 20.79 0.39
N ASP A 445 -17.17 20.76 0.12
CA ASP A 445 -18.19 20.54 1.16
C ASP A 445 -18.01 19.21 1.90
N LEU A 446 -17.65 18.14 1.19
CA LEU A 446 -17.48 16.81 1.80
C LEU A 446 -16.18 16.70 2.62
N ASN A 447 -15.07 17.23 2.10
CA ASN A 447 -13.82 17.26 2.87
C ASN A 447 -13.98 18.12 4.13
N GLU A 448 -14.79 19.18 4.09
CA GLU A 448 -15.11 20.00 5.26
C GLU A 448 -15.86 19.21 6.34
N ILE A 449 -16.89 18.44 5.95
CA ILE A 449 -17.64 17.58 6.89
C ILE A 449 -16.70 16.63 7.63
N VAL A 450 -15.86 15.89 6.89
CA VAL A 450 -14.93 14.92 7.48
C VAL A 450 -13.95 15.62 8.40
N ASN A 451 -13.38 16.75 7.97
CA ASN A 451 -12.38 17.48 8.75
C ASN A 451 -12.97 18.15 10.00
N ILE A 452 -14.22 18.63 10.00
CA ILE A 452 -14.87 19.15 11.22
C ILE A 452 -14.91 18.07 12.30
N ILE A 453 -15.24 16.82 11.93
CA ILE A 453 -15.28 15.71 12.87
C ILE A 453 -13.86 15.34 13.30
N THR A 454 -12.92 15.19 12.36
CA THR A 454 -11.52 14.85 12.63
C THR A 454 -10.85 15.87 13.54
N GLU A 455 -10.98 17.17 13.28
CA GLU A 455 -10.39 18.22 14.13
C GLU A 455 -10.96 18.21 15.55
N ASN A 456 -12.24 17.88 15.72
CA ASN A 456 -12.82 17.72 17.06
C ASN A 456 -12.23 16.50 17.79
N ILE A 457 -11.97 15.41 17.06
CA ILE A 457 -11.28 14.23 17.61
C ILE A 457 -9.85 14.60 17.99
N VAL A 458 -9.09 15.30 17.13
CA VAL A 458 -7.73 15.76 17.42
C VAL A 458 -7.70 16.65 18.67
N LYS A 459 -8.65 17.57 18.83
CA LYS A 459 -8.70 18.48 19.99
C LYS A 459 -9.04 17.79 21.31
N ASN A 460 -9.85 16.74 21.30
CA ASN A 460 -10.43 16.18 22.53
C ASN A 460 -10.07 14.70 22.79
N ASN A 461 -9.50 14.01 21.80
CA ASN A 461 -9.12 12.58 21.84
C ASN A 461 -7.95 12.28 20.87
N ILE A 462 -6.90 13.10 20.95
CA ILE A 462 -5.75 13.08 20.03
C ILE A 462 -5.10 11.69 19.87
N ASP A 463 -5.11 10.87 20.94
CA ASP A 463 -4.48 9.54 21.00
C ASP A 463 -5.10 8.50 20.07
N GLN A 464 -6.22 8.84 19.44
CA GLN A 464 -6.99 7.97 18.56
C GLN A 464 -7.16 8.59 17.17
N ALA A 465 -6.47 9.70 16.90
CA ALA A 465 -6.66 10.53 15.71
C ALA A 465 -5.45 10.43 14.79
N GLU A 466 -5.71 10.45 13.48
CA GLU A 466 -4.66 10.73 12.51
C GLU A 466 -4.30 12.22 12.56
N LEU A 467 -3.01 12.54 12.61
CA LEU A 467 -2.54 13.91 12.78
C LEU A 467 -1.96 14.45 11.47
N ASN A 468 -2.19 15.74 11.22
CA ASN A 468 -1.36 16.51 10.31
C ASN A 468 -0.44 17.39 11.17
N VAL A 469 0.85 17.34 10.88
CA VAL A 469 1.86 18.11 11.61
C VAL A 469 2.61 19.04 10.66
N ASP A 470 3.16 20.11 11.21
CA ASP A 470 3.98 21.05 10.46
C ASP A 470 5.24 20.34 9.92
N GLU A 471 5.50 20.47 8.63
CA GLU A 471 6.63 19.79 7.99
C GLU A 471 7.99 20.27 8.55
N GLN A 472 8.08 21.51 9.01
CA GLN A 472 9.31 22.07 9.57
C GLN A 472 9.39 21.79 11.07
N THR A 473 8.37 22.16 11.84
CA THR A 473 8.45 22.11 13.32
C THR A 473 8.03 20.78 13.92
N GLY A 474 7.24 19.96 13.20
CA GLY A 474 6.65 18.72 13.74
C GLY A 474 5.45 18.97 14.67
N ASP A 475 5.03 20.22 14.86
CA ASP A 475 3.91 20.58 15.73
C ASP A 475 2.57 20.11 15.17
N VAL A 476 1.67 19.67 16.04
CA VAL A 476 0.31 19.25 15.67
C VAL A 476 -0.50 20.44 15.18
N ILE A 477 -1.11 20.30 14.00
CA ILE A 477 -2.01 21.31 13.41
C ILE A 477 -3.45 20.96 13.80
N TYR A 478 -3.97 21.62 14.85
CA TYR A 478 -5.29 21.34 15.41
C TYR A 478 -6.48 21.83 14.55
N ASP A 479 -6.25 22.78 13.66
CA ASP A 479 -7.26 23.41 12.78
C ASP A 479 -6.90 23.29 11.29
N TYR A 480 -6.32 22.13 10.94
CA TYR A 480 -5.66 21.87 9.66
C TYR A 480 -6.49 22.25 8.42
N TYR A 481 -7.80 21.97 8.38
CA TYR A 481 -8.62 22.23 7.21
C TYR A 481 -8.85 23.74 6.96
N ASN A 482 -8.83 24.52 8.04
CA ASN A 482 -8.96 25.98 7.96
C ASN A 482 -7.66 26.65 7.49
N GLN A 483 -6.51 25.98 7.63
CA GLN A 483 -5.22 26.47 7.14
C GLN A 483 -5.24 26.56 5.61
N VAL A 484 -5.05 27.76 5.08
CA VAL A 484 -5.09 28.02 3.64
C VAL A 484 -3.77 27.59 3.00
N GLY A 485 -3.86 26.71 2.01
CA GLY A 485 -2.73 26.28 1.19
C GLY A 485 -2.60 27.08 -0.10
N GLN A 486 -1.89 26.50 -1.06
CA GLN A 486 -1.75 27.08 -2.39
C GLN A 486 -3.00 26.83 -3.23
N GLN A 487 -3.28 27.73 -4.18
CA GLN A 487 -4.17 27.42 -5.28
C GLN A 487 -3.40 26.66 -6.35
N ARG A 488 -4.01 25.62 -6.90
CA ARG A 488 -3.46 24.89 -8.05
C ARG A 488 -4.34 25.15 -9.27
N THR A 489 -3.71 25.53 -10.37
CA THR A 489 -4.40 25.78 -11.65
C THR A 489 -3.76 24.96 -12.73
N THR A 490 -4.59 24.23 -13.47
CA THR A 490 -4.19 23.45 -14.65
C THR A 490 -4.95 23.98 -15.86
N SER A 491 -4.27 24.15 -16.99
CA SER A 491 -4.86 24.66 -18.23
C SER A 491 -4.39 23.82 -19.42
N THR A 492 -5.28 23.62 -20.39
CA THR A 492 -5.00 22.90 -21.64
C THR A 492 -5.61 23.66 -22.82
N ASN A 493 -5.05 23.46 -24.01
CA ASN A 493 -5.63 23.96 -25.27
C ASN A 493 -6.75 23.05 -25.80
N ASP A 494 -6.83 21.81 -25.32
CA ASP A 494 -7.85 20.83 -25.67
C ASP A 494 -8.25 20.05 -24.41
N ASP A 495 -9.50 20.20 -24.00
CA ASP A 495 -10.11 19.59 -22.81
C ASP A 495 -10.69 18.18 -23.06
N GLY A 496 -10.32 17.58 -24.20
CA GLY A 496 -10.87 16.32 -24.71
C GLY A 496 -12.08 16.51 -25.63
N SER A 497 -12.48 17.76 -25.90
CA SER A 497 -13.56 18.12 -26.84
C SER A 497 -13.13 19.12 -27.92
N GLY A 498 -11.83 19.35 -28.07
CA GLY A 498 -11.25 20.33 -28.99
C GLY A 498 -11.32 21.78 -28.50
N ASN A 499 -11.57 22.00 -27.20
CA ASN A 499 -11.75 23.34 -26.63
C ASN A 499 -10.71 23.63 -25.53
N PRO A 500 -10.19 24.86 -25.42
CA PRO A 500 -9.33 25.23 -24.31
C PRO A 500 -10.11 25.26 -22.99
N ALA A 501 -9.46 24.85 -21.91
CA ALA A 501 -10.04 24.88 -20.57
C ALA A 501 -9.00 25.17 -19.50
N SER A 502 -9.47 25.66 -18.35
CA SER A 502 -8.66 25.87 -17.16
C SER A 502 -9.48 25.55 -15.92
N ILE A 503 -8.89 24.83 -14.97
CA ILE A 503 -9.50 24.49 -13.69
C ILE A 503 -8.58 24.97 -12.57
N THR A 504 -9.15 25.67 -11.60
CA THR A 504 -8.45 26.12 -10.39
C THR A 504 -9.08 25.47 -9.17
N VAL A 505 -8.26 24.97 -8.25
CA VAL A 505 -8.69 24.37 -6.99
C VAL A 505 -7.99 25.03 -5.81
N ASP A 506 -8.73 25.21 -4.72
CA ASP A 506 -8.19 25.65 -3.43
C ASP A 506 -7.75 24.44 -2.61
N MET A 507 -6.53 24.46 -2.09
CA MET A 507 -5.99 23.40 -1.23
C MET A 507 -5.93 23.83 0.23
N THR A 508 -5.95 22.86 1.15
CA THR A 508 -5.48 23.06 2.52
C THR A 508 -3.97 23.30 2.54
N ARG A 509 -3.46 23.85 3.64
CA ARG A 509 -2.02 23.90 3.87
C ARG A 509 -1.46 22.48 3.83
N ARG A 510 -0.30 22.33 3.19
CA ARG A 510 0.44 21.08 3.20
C ARG A 510 0.95 20.73 4.61
N GLY A 511 0.83 19.47 5.01
CA GLY A 511 1.30 18.98 6.31
C GLY A 511 1.78 17.54 6.22
N ALA A 512 2.71 17.16 7.09
CA ALA A 512 3.15 15.77 7.20
C ALA A 512 2.06 14.94 7.89
N PHE A 513 1.73 13.79 7.30
CA PHE A 513 0.79 12.85 7.90
C PHE A 513 1.49 12.03 8.98
N TYR A 514 1.00 12.10 10.22
CA TYR A 514 1.64 11.49 11.37
C TYR A 514 0.68 10.62 12.18
N VAL A 515 1.12 9.39 12.47
CA VAL A 515 0.41 8.42 13.33
C VAL A 515 1.37 7.63 14.23
N GLY A 516 2.59 8.12 14.46
CA GLY A 516 3.62 7.42 15.23
C GLY A 516 3.22 7.13 16.69
N HIS A 517 2.31 7.91 17.26
CA HIS A 517 1.75 7.67 18.60
C HIS A 517 0.84 6.42 18.69
N MET A 518 0.50 5.80 17.55
CA MET A 518 -0.26 4.55 17.45
C MET A 518 0.63 3.34 17.09
N ASP A 519 1.94 3.53 17.02
CA ASP A 519 2.94 2.52 16.69
C ASP A 519 3.10 1.51 17.84
N LEU A 520 2.57 0.30 17.64
CA LEU A 520 2.70 -0.80 18.60
C LEU A 520 4.01 -1.57 18.42
N LEU A 521 4.67 -1.45 17.26
CA LEU A 521 5.95 -2.12 17.01
C LEU A 521 7.03 -1.63 17.98
N ARG A 522 7.02 -0.34 18.35
CA ARG A 522 7.91 0.21 19.41
C ARG A 522 7.81 -0.55 20.72
N ASN A 523 6.60 -0.95 21.10
CA ASN A 523 6.37 -1.68 22.33
C ASN A 523 6.80 -3.15 22.20
N TYR A 524 6.52 -3.78 21.05
CA TYR A 524 6.89 -5.16 20.81
C TYR A 524 8.42 -5.34 20.67
N SER A 525 9.10 -4.38 20.06
CA SER A 525 10.56 -4.39 19.89
C SER A 525 11.32 -3.92 21.14
N LYS A 526 10.62 -3.50 22.19
CA LYS A 526 11.27 -3.05 23.43
C LYS A 526 12.07 -4.18 24.07
N GLY A 527 13.38 -3.99 24.18
CA GLY A 527 14.31 -4.99 24.70
C GLY A 527 14.79 -6.03 23.68
N TRP A 528 14.36 -5.93 22.43
CA TRP A 528 14.96 -6.70 21.34
C TRP A 528 16.32 -6.07 20.99
N ASN A 529 17.38 -6.88 20.95
CA ASN A 529 18.75 -6.43 20.72
C ASN A 529 19.00 -5.80 19.34
N MET A 530 18.14 -6.09 18.36
CA MET A 530 18.17 -5.51 17.01
C MET A 530 17.21 -4.31 16.86
N ASN A 531 16.53 -3.89 17.92
CA ASN A 531 15.64 -2.73 17.87
C ASN A 531 16.41 -1.50 17.39
N ARG A 532 15.89 -0.83 16.33
CA ARG A 532 16.51 0.34 15.68
C ARG A 532 17.95 0.10 15.19
N LYS A 533 18.33 -1.14 14.92
CA LYS A 533 19.57 -1.50 14.21
C LYS A 533 19.24 -2.03 12.83
N VAL A 534 20.12 -1.78 11.86
CA VAL A 534 19.94 -2.32 10.52
C VAL A 534 19.96 -3.85 10.58
N ILE A 535 18.90 -4.47 10.07
CA ILE A 535 18.71 -5.93 10.15
C ILE A 535 19.29 -6.61 8.91
N TRP A 536 19.03 -6.04 7.73
CA TRP A 536 19.51 -6.51 6.43
C TRP A 536 20.01 -5.33 5.60
N GLU A 537 21.00 -5.59 4.73
CA GLU A 537 21.46 -4.60 3.76
C GLU A 537 20.43 -4.43 2.63
N PRO A 538 20.36 -3.24 2.00
CA PRO A 538 19.48 -3.02 0.84
C PRO A 538 19.66 -4.07 -0.26
N LYS A 539 20.88 -4.60 -0.45
CA LYS A 539 21.19 -5.62 -1.47
C LYS A 539 20.52 -6.97 -1.21
N ASP A 540 20.12 -7.23 0.02
CA ASP A 540 19.53 -8.50 0.48
C ASP A 540 18.01 -8.42 0.66
N ILE A 541 17.41 -7.25 0.41
CA ILE A 541 15.97 -7.02 0.51
C ILE A 541 15.39 -6.79 -0.89
N PHE A 542 14.41 -7.60 -1.28
CA PHE A 542 13.73 -7.48 -2.56
C PHE A 542 12.24 -7.29 -2.35
N LEU A 543 11.68 -6.22 -2.90
CA LEU A 543 10.24 -5.97 -2.90
C LEU A 543 9.67 -6.48 -4.21
N LEU A 544 8.78 -7.46 -4.15
CA LEU A 544 8.14 -8.01 -5.35
C LEU A 544 6.83 -7.27 -5.62
N VAL A 545 6.73 -6.66 -6.81
CA VAL A 545 5.53 -5.96 -7.28
C VAL A 545 5.20 -6.39 -8.70
N ASN A 546 3.92 -6.39 -9.04
CA ASN A 546 3.39 -6.78 -10.36
C ASN A 546 2.46 -5.71 -10.93
N GLY A 547 2.72 -4.44 -10.60
CA GLY A 547 1.86 -3.31 -10.98
C GLY A 547 0.54 -3.20 -10.20
N HIS A 548 0.05 -4.28 -9.57
CA HIS A 548 -1.18 -4.26 -8.76
C HIS A 548 -1.04 -3.59 -7.39
N CYS A 549 0.19 -3.40 -6.91
CA CYS A 549 0.45 -2.75 -5.62
C CYS A 549 -0.15 -1.34 -5.63
N ALA A 550 -1.24 -1.13 -4.88
CA ALA A 550 -2.03 0.09 -4.89
C ALA A 550 -2.14 0.76 -3.51
N SER A 551 -2.43 2.06 -3.46
CA SER A 551 -2.69 2.79 -2.20
C SER A 551 -1.51 2.70 -1.23
N SER A 552 -1.78 2.37 0.04
CA SER A 552 -0.80 2.07 1.08
C SER A 552 0.33 1.13 0.63
N CYS A 553 0.04 0.13 -0.21
CA CYS A 553 1.09 -0.70 -0.80
C CYS A 553 2.06 0.13 -1.64
N ALA A 554 1.51 0.94 -2.56
CA ALA A 554 2.31 1.78 -3.42
C ALA A 554 3.10 2.85 -2.64
N ILE A 555 2.52 3.45 -1.59
CA ILE A 555 3.27 4.36 -0.71
C ILE A 555 4.46 3.64 -0.10
N PHE A 556 4.27 2.43 0.44
CA PHE A 556 5.34 1.65 1.05
C PHE A 556 6.46 1.34 0.04
N THR A 557 6.11 0.83 -1.14
CA THR A 557 7.09 0.52 -2.19
C THR A 557 7.83 1.76 -2.67
N LYS A 558 7.11 2.88 -2.86
CA LYS A 558 7.71 4.16 -3.29
C LYS A 558 8.62 4.75 -2.21
N ASN A 559 8.30 4.57 -0.93
CA ASN A 559 9.19 4.98 0.16
C ASN A 559 10.49 4.17 0.16
N VAL A 560 10.41 2.85 -0.06
CA VAL A 560 11.60 2.00 -0.19
C VAL A 560 12.47 2.42 -1.37
N HIS A 561 11.86 2.68 -2.54
CA HIS A 561 12.58 3.18 -3.71
C HIS A 561 13.25 4.54 -3.41
N GLN A 562 12.52 5.51 -2.87
CA GLN A 562 13.02 6.86 -2.62
C GLN A 562 14.19 6.90 -1.63
N LYS A 563 14.19 5.99 -0.65
CA LYS A 563 15.24 5.90 0.38
C LYS A 563 16.33 4.90 0.04
N ASN A 564 16.24 4.19 -1.09
CA ASN A 564 17.18 3.15 -1.53
C ASN A 564 17.49 2.11 -0.43
N VAL A 565 16.48 1.69 0.33
CA VAL A 565 16.62 0.75 1.46
C VAL A 565 16.32 -0.71 1.12
N GLY A 566 16.02 -0.98 -0.15
CA GLY A 566 15.82 -2.31 -0.73
C GLY A 566 15.74 -2.22 -2.24
N ARG A 567 15.73 -3.37 -2.92
CA ARG A 567 15.62 -3.47 -4.38
C ARG A 567 14.18 -3.74 -4.79
N ILE A 568 13.62 -2.90 -5.65
CA ILE A 568 12.29 -3.10 -6.23
C ILE A 568 12.39 -4.04 -7.43
N VAL A 569 11.67 -5.15 -7.38
CA VAL A 569 11.59 -6.14 -8.46
C VAL A 569 10.22 -6.06 -9.10
N GLY A 570 10.18 -5.50 -10.31
CA GLY A 570 8.98 -5.46 -11.15
C GLY A 570 8.81 -6.78 -11.88
N LEU A 571 7.68 -7.44 -11.66
CA LEU A 571 7.28 -8.65 -12.36
C LEU A 571 6.38 -8.27 -13.54
N GLY A 572 6.52 -8.99 -14.65
CA GLY A 572 5.75 -8.80 -15.88
C GLY A 572 6.63 -8.37 -17.07
N ASN A 573 6.02 -7.67 -18.03
CA ASN A 573 6.57 -7.36 -19.38
C ASN A 573 6.66 -8.58 -20.31
N PHE A 574 5.70 -9.49 -20.21
CA PHE A 574 5.70 -10.68 -21.05
C PHE A 574 5.61 -10.30 -22.53
N GLY A 575 6.54 -10.80 -23.33
CA GLY A 575 6.66 -10.54 -24.77
C GLY A 575 7.46 -9.29 -25.09
N GLY A 576 7.96 -8.57 -24.09
CA GLY A 576 8.63 -7.29 -24.28
C GLY A 576 7.70 -6.19 -24.80
N ILE A 577 6.39 -6.36 -24.68
CA ILE A 577 5.35 -5.45 -25.20
C ILE A 577 5.47 -4.02 -24.66
N HIS A 578 6.07 -3.85 -23.48
CA HIS A 578 6.28 -2.55 -22.86
C HIS A 578 7.75 -2.09 -22.98
N THR A 579 8.52 -2.64 -23.92
CA THR A 579 9.92 -2.20 -24.13
C THR A 579 9.98 -0.69 -24.38
N GLY A 580 10.79 0.01 -23.58
CA GLY A 580 10.94 1.47 -23.65
C GLY A 580 9.92 2.27 -22.83
N ILE A 581 8.93 1.61 -22.22
CA ILE A 581 8.02 2.21 -21.25
C ILE A 581 8.63 2.07 -19.85
N ARG A 582 8.46 3.08 -19.00
CA ARG A 582 8.93 3.03 -17.60
C ARG A 582 7.97 2.21 -16.73
N TYR A 583 8.49 1.34 -15.87
CA TYR A 583 7.68 0.53 -14.95
C TYR A 583 7.39 1.30 -13.66
N ASN A 584 6.15 1.57 -13.28
CA ASN A 584 5.88 2.21 -11.97
C ASN A 584 5.68 1.14 -10.88
N ALA A 585 6.51 1.20 -9.83
CA ALA A 585 6.55 0.26 -8.72
C ALA A 585 5.23 0.14 -7.93
N GLY A 586 4.32 1.10 -8.08
CA GLY A 586 2.97 1.02 -7.55
C GLY A 586 2.06 2.10 -8.13
N THR A 587 0.76 1.86 -8.04
CA THR A 587 -0.29 2.77 -8.53
C THR A 587 -1.11 3.33 -7.39
N ALA A 588 -1.90 4.36 -7.64
CA ALA A 588 -2.77 4.94 -6.61
C ALA A 588 -1.94 5.40 -5.38
N GLY A 589 -0.79 6.01 -5.69
CA GLY A 589 0.44 6.05 -4.87
C GLY A 589 0.41 6.88 -3.60
N GLY A 590 -0.70 7.55 -3.31
CA GLY A 590 -0.77 8.45 -2.17
C GLY A 590 -2.17 8.60 -1.60
N SER A 591 -3.06 7.66 -1.87
CA SER A 591 -4.47 7.95 -1.72
C SER A 591 -5.13 7.32 -0.49
N SER A 592 -5.74 8.17 0.35
CA SER A 592 -6.85 7.76 1.23
C SER A 592 -8.13 7.67 0.39
N VAL A 593 -8.95 6.66 0.62
CA VAL A 593 -10.16 6.39 -0.17
C VAL A 593 -11.43 6.68 0.62
N ARG A 594 -12.47 7.09 -0.11
CA ARG A 594 -13.84 7.17 0.41
C ARG A 594 -14.81 6.55 -0.60
N ASP A 595 -15.91 6.01 -0.08
CA ASP A 595 -17.04 5.59 -0.89
C ASP A 595 -18.31 6.36 -0.52
N ALA A 596 -19.32 6.26 -1.40
CA ALA A 596 -20.60 6.93 -1.18
C ALA A 596 -21.26 6.47 0.13
N GLU A 597 -21.18 5.19 0.43
CA GLU A 597 -21.72 4.53 1.61
C GLU A 597 -21.14 5.08 2.91
N TYR A 598 -19.86 5.44 2.97
CA TYR A 598 -19.22 6.10 4.11
C TYR A 598 -19.98 7.37 4.51
N PHE A 599 -20.29 8.25 3.55
CA PHE A 599 -21.02 9.49 3.83
C PHE A 599 -22.49 9.25 4.17
N GLN A 600 -23.13 8.26 3.54
CA GLN A 600 -24.51 7.90 3.87
C GLN A 600 -24.61 7.36 5.30
N GLN A 601 -23.64 6.58 5.75
CA GLN A 601 -23.55 6.08 7.12
C GLN A 601 -23.35 7.22 8.12
N LEU A 602 -22.44 8.15 7.86
CA LEU A 602 -22.25 9.33 8.71
C LEU A 602 -23.52 10.18 8.81
N LEU A 603 -24.20 10.43 7.69
CA LEU A 603 -25.48 11.15 7.67
C LEU A 603 -26.57 10.39 8.46
N GLN A 604 -26.59 9.07 8.36
CA GLN A 604 -27.51 8.23 9.12
C GLN A 604 -27.25 8.34 10.62
N GLU A 605 -25.99 8.26 11.07
CA GLU A 605 -25.61 8.44 12.48
C GLU A 605 -26.00 9.85 12.98
N TYR A 606 -25.76 10.89 12.18
CA TYR A 606 -26.21 12.25 12.47
C TYR A 606 -27.73 12.32 12.67
N ARG A 607 -28.52 11.73 11.77
CA ARG A 607 -29.99 11.74 11.85
C ARG A 607 -30.53 10.92 13.02
N GLN A 608 -29.81 9.89 13.45
CA GLN A 608 -30.22 9.04 14.58
C GLN A 608 -29.98 9.71 15.93
N ASP A 609 -28.86 10.43 16.07
CA ASP A 609 -28.49 11.14 17.30
C ASP A 609 -27.72 12.43 17.04
N GLU A 610 -28.46 13.50 16.69
CA GLU A 610 -27.93 14.84 16.45
C GLU A 610 -27.10 15.38 17.63
N THR A 611 -27.38 14.91 18.86
CA THR A 611 -26.66 15.37 20.06
C THR A 611 -25.20 14.95 20.07
N GLN A 612 -24.82 13.86 19.37
CA GLN A 612 -23.41 13.47 19.21
C GLN A 612 -22.62 14.50 18.39
N PHE A 613 -23.29 15.29 17.57
CA PHE A 613 -22.68 16.25 16.65
C PHE A 613 -22.91 17.71 17.06
N GLU A 614 -23.58 17.93 18.20
CA GLU A 614 -23.87 19.26 18.71
C GLU A 614 -22.57 20.03 19.01
N GLY A 615 -22.54 21.31 18.61
CA GLY A 615 -21.39 22.20 18.80
C GLY A 615 -20.26 22.08 17.77
N LEU A 616 -20.36 21.16 16.82
CA LEU A 616 -19.35 20.99 15.75
C LEU A 616 -19.51 22.00 14.59
N GLY A 617 -20.72 22.54 14.40
CA GLY A 617 -21.01 23.41 13.25
C GLY A 617 -21.21 22.65 11.93
N LEU A 618 -21.57 21.36 11.98
CA LEU A 618 -21.87 20.56 10.80
C LEU A 618 -23.18 21.02 10.14
N ASP A 619 -23.13 21.19 8.82
CA ASP A 619 -24.29 21.45 7.97
C ASP A 619 -24.75 20.15 7.29
N PRO A 620 -25.91 19.58 7.65
CA PRO A 620 -26.40 18.35 7.05
C PRO A 620 -26.75 18.49 5.56
N GLU A 621 -26.96 19.70 5.04
CA GLU A 621 -27.29 19.94 3.62
C GLU A 621 -26.06 19.78 2.70
N LYS A 622 -24.84 19.86 3.27
CA LYS A 622 -23.59 19.58 2.57
C LYS A 622 -23.39 18.10 2.27
N PHE A 623 -24.10 17.20 2.97
CA PHE A 623 -24.02 15.78 2.67
C PHE A 623 -24.61 15.48 1.27
N PRO A 624 -24.08 14.47 0.57
CA PRO A 624 -24.67 14.01 -0.66
C PRO A 624 -25.97 13.26 -0.36
N GLY A 625 -26.97 13.41 -1.24
CA GLY A 625 -28.17 12.58 -1.18
C GLY A 625 -27.86 11.16 -1.68
N PRO A 626 -28.78 10.20 -1.50
CA PRO A 626 -28.63 8.89 -2.11
C PRO A 626 -28.63 9.02 -3.64
N PHE A 627 -27.93 8.12 -4.34
CA PHE A 627 -28.06 7.97 -5.78
C PHE A 627 -29.50 7.61 -6.17
N PHE A 628 -29.89 7.92 -7.41
CA PHE A 628 -31.27 7.69 -7.86
C PHE A 628 -31.68 6.22 -7.79
N ARG A 629 -30.76 5.31 -8.14
CA ARG A 629 -30.96 3.87 -8.05
C ARG A 629 -30.12 3.26 -6.94
N LEU A 630 -30.72 2.31 -6.23
CA LEU A 630 -30.05 1.45 -5.30
C LEU A 630 -28.96 0.64 -6.02
N SER A 631 -27.94 0.20 -5.27
CA SER A 631 -26.78 -0.52 -5.78
C SER A 631 -25.83 0.27 -6.68
N THR A 632 -26.08 1.57 -6.92
CA THR A 632 -25.06 2.47 -7.46
C THR A 632 -23.97 2.62 -6.41
N LYS A 633 -22.73 2.22 -6.75
CA LYS A 633 -21.58 2.43 -5.85
C LYS A 633 -20.60 3.39 -6.48
N LEU A 634 -20.01 4.24 -5.66
CA LEU A 634 -18.94 5.12 -6.06
C LEU A 634 -17.85 5.05 -5.01
N ARG A 635 -16.63 4.77 -5.45
CA ARG A 635 -15.40 4.89 -4.66
C ARG A 635 -14.47 5.87 -5.36
N TYR A 636 -13.75 6.67 -4.61
CA TYR A 636 -12.78 7.63 -5.15
C TYR A 636 -11.68 7.93 -4.13
N VAL A 637 -10.60 8.55 -4.61
CA VAL A 637 -9.53 9.09 -3.75
C VAL A 637 -9.95 10.42 -3.12
N GLU A 638 -9.77 10.55 -1.81
CA GLU A 638 -10.07 11.75 -1.02
C GLU A 638 -8.88 12.72 -0.93
N ALA A 639 -7.65 12.21 -0.80
CA ALA A 639 -6.43 12.99 -0.63
C ALA A 639 -5.24 12.24 -1.20
N GLU A 640 -4.19 12.93 -1.64
CA GLU A 640 -2.98 12.33 -2.20
C GLU A 640 -1.72 12.70 -1.39
N PHE A 641 -0.76 11.78 -1.32
CA PHE A 641 0.55 11.97 -0.72
C PHE A 641 1.61 12.41 -1.73
N TYR A 642 2.53 13.24 -1.26
CA TYR A 642 3.72 13.64 -2.00
C TYR A 642 4.90 12.71 -1.72
N GLY A 643 5.95 12.83 -2.54
CA GLY A 643 7.24 12.16 -2.29
C GLY A 643 7.91 12.61 -0.98
N ILE A 644 8.85 11.79 -0.52
CA ILE A 644 9.61 11.95 0.74
C ILE A 644 11.12 12.16 0.52
N SER A 645 11.57 12.32 -0.72
CA SER A 645 12.95 12.74 -1.02
C SER A 645 12.99 14.18 -1.46
N GLU A 646 14.17 14.80 -1.40
CA GLU A 646 14.34 16.18 -1.88
C GLU A 646 13.96 16.35 -3.36
N GLU A 647 14.17 15.31 -4.19
CA GLU A 647 13.82 15.30 -5.62
C GLU A 647 12.31 15.21 -5.85
N THR A 648 11.59 14.45 -5.03
CA THR A 648 10.17 14.12 -5.25
C THR A 648 9.23 14.82 -4.28
N LYS A 649 9.74 15.60 -3.33
CA LYS A 649 8.90 16.26 -2.32
C LYS A 649 7.85 17.17 -2.92
N ASN A 650 7.94 17.65 -4.15
CA ASN A 650 6.88 18.47 -4.76
C ASN A 650 6.05 17.72 -5.80
N GLU A 651 6.28 16.41 -5.94
CA GLU A 651 5.63 15.55 -6.89
C GLU A 651 4.61 14.67 -6.15
N LEU A 652 3.40 14.56 -6.70
CA LEU A 652 2.39 13.66 -6.19
C LEU A 652 2.79 12.22 -6.53
N ASN A 653 2.71 11.32 -5.56
CA ASN A 653 3.12 9.94 -5.75
C ASN A 653 2.32 9.24 -6.84
N GLU A 654 1.06 9.64 -7.08
CA GLU A 654 0.25 9.08 -8.14
C GLU A 654 0.82 9.28 -9.55
N PHE A 655 1.35 10.46 -9.83
CA PHE A 655 1.78 10.82 -11.18
C PHE A 655 3.26 10.57 -11.42
N TYR A 656 4.08 10.63 -10.36
CA TYR A 656 5.51 10.38 -10.49
C TYR A 656 5.80 8.89 -10.67
N ILE A 657 6.56 8.55 -11.71
CA ILE A 657 7.00 7.18 -11.98
C ILE A 657 8.25 6.83 -11.17
N TYR A 658 8.11 5.84 -10.30
CA TYR A 658 9.19 5.21 -9.54
C TYR A 658 9.54 3.89 -10.19
N ASP A 659 10.68 3.82 -10.88
CA ASP A 659 11.06 2.63 -11.64
C ASP A 659 11.25 1.41 -10.75
N ALA A 660 10.99 0.21 -11.28
CA ALA A 660 11.60 -0.98 -10.71
C ALA A 660 13.13 -0.91 -10.86
N ASP A 661 13.86 -1.42 -9.88
CA ASP A 661 15.32 -1.53 -9.97
C ASP A 661 15.71 -2.69 -10.91
N ILE A 662 14.92 -3.76 -10.89
CA ILE A 662 15.09 -4.95 -11.74
C ILE A 662 13.72 -5.35 -12.27
N ASN A 663 13.63 -5.59 -13.58
CA ASN A 663 12.46 -6.22 -14.20
C ASN A 663 12.71 -7.72 -14.34
N VAL A 664 11.73 -8.56 -13.99
CA VAL A 664 11.79 -10.01 -14.16
C VAL A 664 10.61 -10.43 -15.02
N ASP A 665 10.92 -10.98 -16.19
CA ASP A 665 9.95 -11.48 -17.15
C ASP A 665 9.50 -12.89 -16.75
N ILE A 666 8.56 -12.95 -15.81
CA ILE A 666 7.90 -14.17 -15.38
C ILE A 666 6.39 -13.89 -15.42
N PRO A 667 5.62 -14.55 -16.30
CA PRO A 667 4.18 -14.37 -16.33
C PRO A 667 3.55 -15.00 -15.09
N GLU A 668 2.76 -14.24 -14.36
CA GLU A 668 1.97 -14.79 -13.26
C GLU A 668 0.71 -15.45 -13.84
N GLN A 669 0.60 -16.77 -13.75
CA GLN A 669 -0.62 -17.47 -14.14
C GLN A 669 -1.62 -17.45 -12.99
N TYR A 670 -2.86 -17.04 -13.25
CA TYR A 670 -3.93 -17.02 -12.27
C TYR A 670 -5.04 -17.99 -12.68
N GLU A 671 -4.89 -19.29 -12.43
CA GLU A 671 -5.80 -20.36 -12.85
C GLU A 671 -7.16 -20.36 -12.10
N GLY A 672 -7.79 -19.19 -11.90
CA GLY A 672 -9.13 -19.05 -11.32
C GLY A 672 -9.31 -19.50 -9.88
N ASN A 673 -8.32 -20.16 -9.27
CA ASN A 673 -8.40 -20.77 -7.95
C ASN A 673 -7.30 -20.20 -7.04
N VAL A 674 -7.53 -18.99 -6.52
CA VAL A 674 -6.65 -18.20 -5.62
C VAL A 674 -5.95 -19.04 -4.55
N ILE A 675 -6.64 -20.10 -4.13
CA ILE A 675 -6.25 -21.00 -3.06
C ILE A 675 -5.12 -21.97 -3.45
N LYS A 676 -5.06 -22.46 -4.70
CA LYS A 676 -3.97 -23.37 -5.12
C LYS A 676 -2.62 -22.64 -5.14
N PHE A 677 -2.64 -21.35 -5.45
CA PHE A 677 -1.45 -20.54 -5.69
C PHE A 677 -0.55 -20.35 -4.46
N GLU A 678 -1.13 -20.11 -3.28
CA GLU A 678 -0.30 -19.78 -2.10
C GLU A 678 0.61 -20.91 -1.62
N ILE A 679 0.27 -22.16 -1.94
CA ILE A 679 0.97 -23.37 -1.51
C ILE A 679 2.03 -23.81 -2.54
N GLU A 680 1.86 -23.42 -3.81
CA GLU A 680 2.73 -23.79 -4.94
C GLU A 680 3.81 -22.73 -5.26
N TYR A 681 3.80 -21.57 -4.58
CA TYR A 681 4.73 -20.45 -4.82
C TYR A 681 6.22 -20.74 -4.62
N GLN A 682 6.60 -21.88 -4.06
CA GLN A 682 8.02 -22.19 -3.88
C GLN A 682 8.79 -22.11 -5.21
N ASP A 683 8.22 -22.68 -6.28
CA ASP A 683 8.87 -22.72 -7.58
C ASP A 683 8.88 -21.32 -8.23
N PHE A 684 7.83 -20.53 -8.00
CA PHE A 684 7.80 -19.12 -8.37
C PHE A 684 8.93 -18.32 -7.68
N TYR A 685 9.05 -18.37 -6.35
CA TYR A 685 10.09 -17.62 -5.64
C TYR A 685 11.49 -18.09 -6.04
N LYS A 686 11.66 -19.39 -6.29
CA LYS A 686 12.91 -19.98 -6.82
C LYS A 686 13.22 -19.47 -8.23
N ALA A 687 12.22 -19.35 -9.10
CA ALA A 687 12.39 -18.78 -10.44
C ALA A 687 12.76 -17.29 -10.37
N VAL A 688 12.06 -16.50 -9.54
CA VAL A 688 12.32 -15.06 -9.35
C VAL A 688 13.74 -14.82 -8.85
N ILE A 689 14.16 -15.49 -7.76
CA ILE A 689 15.52 -15.30 -7.22
C ILE A 689 16.59 -15.72 -8.23
N SER A 690 16.36 -16.82 -8.97
CA SER A 690 17.28 -17.27 -10.00
C SER A 690 17.39 -16.26 -11.15
N SER A 691 16.29 -15.63 -11.54
CA SER A 691 16.26 -14.59 -12.57
C SER A 691 17.02 -13.34 -12.13
N ILE A 692 16.79 -12.86 -10.91
CA ILE A 692 17.53 -11.74 -10.31
C ILE A 692 19.03 -12.03 -10.30
N GLU A 693 19.42 -13.22 -9.84
CA GLU A 693 20.82 -13.64 -9.79
C GLU A 693 21.45 -13.70 -11.18
N ASN A 694 20.75 -14.21 -12.19
CA ASN A 694 21.23 -14.23 -13.57
C ASN A 694 21.41 -12.82 -14.14
N LYS A 695 20.48 -11.89 -13.88
CA LYS A 695 20.62 -10.49 -14.32
C LYS A 695 21.85 -9.81 -13.71
N LEU A 696 22.10 -10.01 -12.41
CA LEU A 696 23.31 -9.48 -11.76
C LEU A 696 24.60 -10.07 -12.37
N LYS A 697 24.60 -11.36 -12.73
CA LYS A 697 25.74 -12.01 -13.42
C LYS A 697 25.99 -11.47 -14.83
N GLU A 698 24.95 -11.27 -15.61
CA GLU A 698 25.07 -10.84 -17.01
C GLU A 698 25.57 -9.39 -17.11
N GLY A 699 25.04 -8.50 -16.28
CA GLY A 699 25.53 -7.12 -16.18
C GLY A 699 27.02 -7.06 -15.85
N SER A 700 27.50 -7.95 -14.98
CA SER A 700 28.94 -8.10 -14.65
C SER A 700 29.81 -8.54 -15.83
N LYS A 701 29.34 -9.46 -16.69
CA LYS A 701 30.11 -9.89 -17.88
C LYS A 701 30.31 -8.73 -18.86
N SER A 702 29.32 -7.85 -19.02
CA SER A 702 29.40 -6.64 -19.85
C SER A 702 30.52 -5.69 -19.40
N LEU A 703 30.71 -5.54 -18.08
CA LEU A 703 31.79 -4.74 -17.51
C LEU A 703 33.18 -5.29 -17.84
N LYS A 704 33.39 -6.61 -17.77
CA LYS A 704 34.69 -7.24 -18.10
C LYS A 704 35.09 -6.98 -19.55
N ASN A 705 34.14 -7.01 -20.49
CA ASN A 705 34.39 -6.72 -21.89
C ASN A 705 34.73 -5.24 -22.16
N ARG A 706 34.22 -4.30 -21.35
CA ARG A 706 34.59 -2.88 -21.43
C ARG A 706 35.98 -2.60 -20.87
N ASN A 707 36.33 -3.18 -19.73
CA ASN A 707 37.64 -2.96 -19.09
C ASN A 707 38.80 -3.61 -19.86
N ASN A 708 38.57 -4.76 -20.51
CA ASN A 708 39.59 -5.41 -21.35
C ASN A 708 39.93 -4.64 -22.65
N LYS A 709 39.13 -3.66 -23.06
CA LYS A 709 39.50 -2.76 -24.18
C LYS A 709 40.42 -1.61 -23.76
N ASN A 710 40.50 -1.28 -22.46
CA ASN A 710 41.27 -0.13 -21.98
C ASN A 710 42.51 -0.48 -21.16
N THR A 711 42.69 -1.72 -20.72
CA THR A 711 43.91 -2.16 -20.03
C THR A 711 44.33 -3.54 -20.51
N GLY A 712 45.38 -3.62 -21.33
CA GLY A 712 45.96 -4.88 -21.77
C GLY A 712 46.72 -5.61 -20.67
N LYS A 713 46.02 -6.09 -19.63
CA LYS A 713 46.60 -6.97 -18.59
C LYS A 713 45.60 -7.99 -18.03
N GLU A 714 45.97 -9.24 -18.32
CA GLU A 714 45.76 -10.53 -17.65
C GLU A 714 44.36 -10.98 -17.21
N ASP A 715 43.97 -12.12 -17.82
CA ASP A 715 42.79 -12.92 -17.56
C ASP A 715 42.73 -13.46 -16.12
N ILE A 716 41.72 -13.06 -15.37
CA ILE A 716 41.28 -13.79 -14.17
C ILE A 716 40.52 -15.02 -14.65
N LYS A 717 41.18 -16.19 -14.63
CA LYS A 717 40.51 -17.49 -14.77
C LYS A 717 39.58 -17.71 -13.57
N LEU A 718 38.28 -17.84 -13.85
CA LEU A 718 37.29 -18.34 -12.90
C LEU A 718 37.03 -19.81 -13.22
N ASN A 719 37.34 -20.69 -12.25
CA ASN A 719 36.75 -22.02 -12.18
C ASN A 719 35.28 -21.87 -11.74
N ASP A 720 34.44 -22.85 -12.07
CA ASP A 720 33.01 -22.97 -11.74
C ASP A 720 32.72 -23.11 -10.22
N GLU A 721 33.26 -22.23 -9.39
CA GLU A 721 32.90 -22.09 -7.97
C GLU A 721 31.68 -21.17 -7.84
N VAL A 722 30.82 -21.48 -6.86
CA VAL A 722 29.61 -20.75 -6.48
C VAL A 722 29.88 -19.24 -6.51
N ILE A 723 29.30 -18.55 -7.50
CA ILE A 723 29.49 -17.10 -7.68
C ILE A 723 28.85 -16.39 -6.48
N ASP A 724 29.68 -15.73 -5.69
CA ASP A 724 29.26 -14.88 -4.59
C ASP A 724 28.66 -13.58 -5.14
N PHE A 725 27.32 -13.53 -5.21
CA PHE A 725 26.58 -12.38 -5.70
C PHE A 725 26.66 -11.15 -4.80
N SER A 726 27.17 -11.30 -3.57
CA SER A 726 27.26 -10.20 -2.60
C SER A 726 28.19 -9.06 -3.05
N LYS A 727 29.02 -9.32 -4.07
CA LYS A 727 29.97 -8.36 -4.67
C LYS A 727 29.33 -7.42 -5.71
N TYR A 728 28.13 -7.76 -6.19
CA TYR A 728 27.43 -6.98 -7.21
C TYR A 728 26.47 -5.97 -6.59
N CYS A 729 26.42 -4.80 -7.21
CA CYS A 729 25.61 -3.69 -6.79
C CYS A 729 24.78 -3.16 -7.95
N LEU A 730 23.67 -2.51 -7.65
CA LEU A 730 22.94 -1.68 -8.60
C LEU A 730 23.45 -0.24 -8.52
N SER A 731 23.27 0.51 -9.61
CA SER A 731 23.70 1.90 -9.70
C SER A 731 23.23 2.74 -8.49
N GLY A 732 24.18 3.40 -7.80
CA GLY A 732 23.92 4.21 -6.60
C GLY A 732 23.79 3.43 -5.27
N GLU A 733 23.87 2.10 -5.28
CA GLU A 733 23.82 1.26 -4.08
C GLU A 733 25.13 1.34 -3.26
N LYS A 734 25.03 1.00 -1.97
CA LYS A 734 26.12 1.08 -0.99
C LYS A 734 26.14 -0.19 -0.11
N ASP A 735 27.33 -0.73 0.16
CA ASP A 735 27.56 -1.86 1.08
C ASP A 735 28.19 -1.34 2.37
N PHE A 736 27.54 -1.51 3.51
CA PHE A 736 27.93 -0.87 4.77
C PHE A 736 27.84 -1.77 6.00
N ILE A 737 27.30 -2.99 5.88
CA ILE A 737 27.30 -3.98 6.97
C ILE A 737 28.45 -4.96 6.81
N SER A 738 29.07 -5.07 5.62
CA SER A 738 30.21 -5.97 5.47
C SER A 738 31.36 -5.61 6.43
N SER A 739 31.94 -6.63 7.06
CA SER A 739 33.04 -6.46 8.03
C SER A 739 34.24 -5.75 7.43
N ASN A 740 34.48 -5.93 6.12
CA ASN A 740 35.52 -5.24 5.37
C ASN A 740 35.20 -3.75 5.22
N ALA A 741 33.98 -3.38 4.80
CA ALA A 741 33.58 -1.98 4.66
C ALA A 741 33.67 -1.23 5.99
N GLN A 742 33.18 -1.84 7.07
CA GLN A 742 33.25 -1.25 8.41
C GLN A 742 34.70 -0.96 8.83
N LYS A 743 35.63 -1.88 8.56
CA LYS A 743 37.04 -1.71 8.90
C LYS A 743 37.72 -0.64 8.05
N ASP A 744 37.54 -0.68 6.73
CA ASP A 744 38.25 0.19 5.80
C ASP A 744 37.70 1.63 5.83
N CYS A 745 36.40 1.79 6.08
CA CYS A 745 35.74 3.07 6.16
C CYS A 745 35.68 3.67 7.57
N ALA A 746 36.18 2.96 8.60
CA ALA A 746 36.18 3.41 9.99
C ALA A 746 36.79 4.81 10.19
N GLN A 747 37.77 5.19 9.36
CA GLN A 747 38.42 6.50 9.48
C GLN A 747 37.51 7.69 9.12
N PHE A 748 36.47 7.47 8.31
CA PHE A 748 35.54 8.52 7.88
C PHE A 748 34.41 8.77 8.88
N ASN A 749 34.19 7.84 9.81
CA ASN A 749 33.22 7.95 10.90
C ASN A 749 33.76 8.75 12.11
N LYS A 750 34.99 9.29 12.03
CA LYS A 750 35.62 9.97 13.18
C LYS A 750 35.12 11.41 13.39
N ASP A 751 34.72 12.08 12.33
CA ASP A 751 34.31 13.48 12.38
C ASP A 751 32.81 13.65 12.67
N ASP A 752 32.03 12.59 12.43
CA ASP A 752 30.61 12.48 12.73
C ASP A 752 30.30 11.04 13.17
N ILE A 753 30.15 10.86 14.49
CA ILE A 753 29.95 9.57 15.16
C ILE A 753 28.64 8.86 14.78
N HIS A 754 27.69 9.59 14.19
CA HIS A 754 26.40 9.07 13.79
C HIS A 754 26.34 8.80 12.28
N ALA A 755 27.39 9.13 11.52
CA ALA A 755 27.48 8.84 10.11
C ALA A 755 27.98 7.41 9.86
N VAL A 756 27.24 6.66 9.03
CA VAL A 756 27.64 5.32 8.60
C VAL A 756 28.22 5.41 7.19
N TYR A 757 29.42 4.85 7.01
CA TYR A 757 30.12 4.79 5.72
C TYR A 757 30.18 3.36 5.19
N GLY A 758 30.20 3.23 3.87
CA GLY A 758 30.28 1.94 3.18
C GLY A 758 30.92 2.05 1.81
N TYR A 759 31.05 0.93 1.10
CA TYR A 759 31.57 0.90 -0.26
C TYR A 759 30.52 1.36 -1.27
N LYS A 760 30.91 2.28 -2.14
CA LYS A 760 30.10 2.71 -3.29
C LYS A 760 30.09 1.65 -4.38
N CYS A 761 29.00 1.61 -5.13
CA CYS A 761 28.96 0.91 -6.40
C CYS A 761 29.89 1.57 -7.44
N SER A 762 30.49 0.76 -8.32
CA SER A 762 31.30 1.26 -9.45
C SER A 762 30.50 2.11 -10.43
N VAL A 763 29.17 1.95 -10.44
CA VAL A 763 28.22 2.82 -11.13
C VAL A 763 27.57 3.72 -10.08
N THR A 764 28.08 4.96 -9.94
CA THR A 764 27.69 5.85 -8.83
C THR A 764 26.43 6.66 -9.12
N ASP A 765 26.13 6.97 -10.37
CA ASP A 765 24.91 7.68 -10.74
C ASP A 765 23.71 6.74 -10.63
N SER A 766 22.89 6.96 -9.60
CA SER A 766 21.66 6.21 -9.31
C SER A 766 20.61 6.25 -10.43
N LYS A 767 20.75 7.13 -11.43
CA LYS A 767 19.85 7.26 -12.58
C LYS A 767 20.30 6.45 -13.79
N GLU A 768 21.50 5.84 -13.76
CA GLU A 768 21.94 4.99 -14.85
C GLU A 768 21.06 3.73 -14.98
N ARG A 769 20.60 3.47 -16.21
CA ARG A 769 19.77 2.31 -16.55
C ARG A 769 20.37 1.50 -17.69
N GLU A 770 20.03 0.22 -17.75
CA GLU A 770 20.20 -0.65 -18.92
C GLU A 770 19.11 -0.36 -19.97
N ALA A 771 19.22 -1.00 -21.14
CA ALA A 771 18.25 -0.81 -22.23
C ALA A 771 16.84 -1.33 -21.91
N ASP A 772 16.73 -2.32 -21.01
CA ASP A 772 15.45 -2.87 -20.53
C ASP A 772 14.82 -2.03 -19.38
N GLY A 773 15.41 -0.88 -19.07
CA GLY A 773 14.96 0.02 -18.01
C GLY A 773 15.40 -0.36 -16.60
N SER A 774 16.08 -1.50 -16.40
CA SER A 774 16.63 -1.87 -15.09
C SER A 774 17.82 -0.98 -14.69
N LYS A 775 18.13 -0.88 -13.40
CA LYS A 775 19.35 -0.20 -12.93
C LYS A 775 20.59 -0.90 -13.47
N LYS A 776 21.60 -0.12 -13.87
CA LYS A 776 22.88 -0.70 -14.28
C LYS A 776 23.52 -1.48 -13.15
N VAL A 777 24.12 -2.61 -13.50
CA VAL A 777 24.85 -3.46 -12.56
C VAL A 777 26.30 -3.02 -12.50
N GLY A 778 26.82 -2.85 -11.29
CA GLY A 778 28.21 -2.58 -10.96
C GLY A 778 28.81 -3.63 -10.03
N VAL A 779 29.99 -3.31 -9.53
CA VAL A 779 30.64 -4.03 -8.42
C VAL A 779 30.95 -3.04 -7.30
N PHE A 780 30.88 -3.48 -6.05
CA PHE A 780 31.33 -2.65 -4.95
C PHE A 780 32.84 -2.40 -5.08
N ILE A 781 33.25 -1.14 -4.91
CA ILE A 781 34.67 -0.79 -4.91
C ILE A 781 35.17 -1.01 -3.48
N GLU A 782 35.88 -2.10 -3.25
CA GLU A 782 36.46 -2.40 -1.93
C GLU A 782 37.69 -1.53 -1.63
N GLY A 783 37.95 -1.29 -0.35
CA GLY A 783 39.04 -0.46 0.13
C GLY A 783 38.68 1.01 0.33
N VAL A 784 39.65 1.78 0.82
CA VAL A 784 39.48 3.18 1.24
C VAL A 784 38.94 4.09 0.13
N ASP A 785 39.34 3.86 -1.13
CA ASP A 785 38.88 4.64 -2.30
C ASP A 785 37.39 4.42 -2.63
N GLY A 786 36.83 3.34 -2.09
CA GLY A 786 35.42 2.97 -2.21
C GLY A 786 34.51 3.61 -1.16
N CYS A 787 35.07 4.11 -0.06
CA CYS A 787 34.29 4.61 1.07
C CYS A 787 33.46 5.85 0.69
N VAL A 788 32.17 5.79 0.97
CA VAL A 788 31.19 6.86 0.78
C VAL A 788 30.21 6.88 1.94
N PHE A 789 29.68 8.07 2.25
CA PHE A 789 28.57 8.19 3.20
C PHE A 789 27.40 7.31 2.77
N SER A 790 26.86 6.52 3.69
CA SER A 790 25.72 5.64 3.47
C SER A 790 24.43 6.26 3.96
N HIS A 791 24.29 6.37 5.28
CA HIS A 791 23.13 6.86 6.01
C HIS A 791 23.56 7.31 7.42
N CYS A 792 22.67 7.96 8.15
CA CYS A 792 22.85 8.26 9.56
C CYS A 792 22.34 7.10 10.44
N GLN A 793 22.91 6.91 11.63
CA GLN A 793 22.39 5.97 12.61
C GLN A 793 20.91 6.23 12.91
N ALA A 794 20.16 5.19 13.27
CA ALA A 794 18.73 5.32 13.54
C ALA A 794 18.45 6.38 14.62
N GLY A 795 17.56 7.33 14.30
CA GLY A 795 17.28 8.49 15.15
C GLY A 795 18.07 9.74 14.75
N TYR A 796 18.84 9.67 13.67
CA TYR A 796 19.59 10.79 13.08
C TYR A 796 19.29 10.88 11.57
N HIS A 797 19.42 12.08 11.01
CA HIS A 797 19.20 12.36 9.59
C HIS A 797 20.23 13.35 9.05
N LEU A 798 20.45 13.32 7.73
CA LEU A 798 21.50 14.11 7.10
C LEU A 798 21.06 15.57 6.90
N VAL A 799 21.77 16.50 7.52
CA VAL A 799 21.59 17.95 7.35
C VAL A 799 22.96 18.58 7.07
N ASN A 800 23.10 19.25 5.92
CA ASN A 800 24.36 19.91 5.52
C ASN A 800 25.61 19.00 5.68
N GLU A 801 25.50 17.74 5.24
CA GLU A 801 26.58 16.73 5.30
C GLU A 801 26.91 16.19 6.71
N ILE A 802 26.12 16.52 7.73
CA ILE A 802 26.29 16.03 9.11
C ILE A 802 25.00 15.34 9.57
N CYS A 803 25.12 14.28 10.35
CA CYS A 803 24.01 13.56 10.97
C CYS A 803 23.51 14.30 12.21
N GLU A 804 22.35 14.95 12.07
CA GLU A 804 21.67 15.65 13.14
C GLU A 804 20.52 14.81 13.71
N GLN A 805 20.16 15.04 14.97
CA GLN A 805 19.08 14.30 15.64
C GLN A 805 17.75 14.47 14.91
N GLU A 806 17.04 13.36 14.67
CA GLU A 806 15.65 13.38 14.18
C GLU A 806 14.78 14.19 15.17
N LYS A 807 13.85 14.96 14.61
CA LYS A 807 12.87 15.66 15.47
C LYS A 807 11.92 14.66 16.11
N LEU A 808 11.53 14.95 17.34
CA LEU A 808 10.53 14.16 18.05
C LEU A 808 9.14 14.67 17.72
N PHE A 809 8.29 13.79 17.20
CA PHE A 809 6.88 14.09 16.99
C PHE A 809 6.05 13.85 18.26
N PHE A 810 4.75 14.15 18.16
CA PHE A 810 3.81 13.98 19.26
C PHE A 810 3.89 12.57 19.87
N ARG A 811 4.18 12.50 21.17
CA ARG A 811 4.32 11.27 21.99
C ARG A 811 5.48 10.35 21.62
N GLU A 812 6.45 10.83 20.87
CA GLU A 812 7.71 10.11 20.75
C GLU A 812 8.59 10.43 21.97
N ALA A 813 9.19 9.40 22.54
CA ALA A 813 10.23 9.56 23.55
C ALA A 813 11.61 9.48 22.89
N GLU A 814 12.57 10.20 23.45
CA GLU A 814 13.95 10.24 22.94
C GLU A 814 14.57 8.84 22.87
N ASP A 815 14.40 8.01 23.90
CA ASP A 815 14.93 6.65 23.96
C ASP A 815 14.26 5.66 22.99
N GLU A 816 13.07 5.99 22.48
CA GLU A 816 12.38 5.22 21.43
C GLU A 816 12.92 5.55 20.04
N VAL A 817 13.21 6.83 19.79
CA VAL A 817 13.69 7.32 18.49
C VAL A 817 15.20 7.12 18.36
N ARG A 818 15.94 7.41 19.44
CA ARG A 818 17.39 7.41 19.58
C ARG A 818 17.78 6.48 20.75
N PRO A 819 17.92 5.17 20.51
CA PRO A 819 18.31 4.23 21.54
C PRO A 819 19.65 4.63 22.19
N PRO A 820 19.79 4.57 23.52
CA PRO A 820 21.05 4.92 24.20
C PRO A 820 22.27 4.09 23.75
N GLU A 821 22.03 2.92 23.16
CA GLU A 821 23.09 2.07 22.59
C GLU A 821 23.79 2.69 21.38
N ASN A 822 23.16 3.67 20.74
CA ASN A 822 23.72 4.41 19.60
C ASN A 822 24.55 5.63 20.06
N GLU A 823 24.47 6.01 21.34
CA GLU A 823 25.29 7.09 21.91
C GLU A 823 26.68 6.56 22.30
N PRO A 824 27.75 7.35 22.11
CA PRO A 824 29.06 7.00 22.63
C PRO A 824 28.95 6.77 24.13
N GLN A 825 29.36 5.60 24.60
CA GLN A 825 29.57 5.44 26.03
C GLN A 825 30.77 6.29 26.40
N ASP A 826 30.57 7.28 27.28
CA ASP A 826 31.67 7.95 27.97
C ASP A 826 32.63 6.84 28.43
N PRO A 827 33.94 6.91 28.10
CA PRO A 827 34.88 5.94 28.61
C PRO A 827 34.76 6.01 30.12
N LYS A 828 34.12 4.99 30.71
CA LYS A 828 34.15 4.80 32.16
C LYS A 828 35.62 4.87 32.49
N GLU A 829 36.02 5.85 33.31
CA GLU A 829 37.33 5.86 33.94
C GLU A 829 37.54 4.43 34.44
N GLU A 830 38.43 3.70 33.77
CA GLU A 830 38.92 2.44 34.27
C GLU A 830 39.53 2.83 35.62
N GLU A 831 38.83 2.50 36.71
CA GLU A 831 39.41 2.50 38.03
C GLU A 831 40.66 1.66 37.91
N ILE A 832 41.80 2.34 37.92
CA ILE A 832 43.13 1.76 37.93
C ILE A 832 43.11 0.71 39.05
N PRO A 833 43.34 -0.58 38.75
CA PRO A 833 43.40 -1.58 39.80
C PRO A 833 44.58 -1.22 40.69
N ASP A 834 44.28 -0.77 41.91
CA ASP A 834 45.31 -0.61 42.93
C ASP A 834 46.02 -1.95 43.14
N GLU A 835 47.35 -1.86 43.14
CA GLU A 835 48.31 -2.94 43.21
C GLU A 835 48.01 -3.93 44.34
N ILE A 836 48.29 -5.19 44.02
CA ILE A 836 48.15 -6.39 44.83
C ILE A 836 48.83 -6.23 46.19
N LEU A 837 48.03 -6.34 47.26
CA LEU A 837 48.48 -6.91 48.53
C LEU A 837 47.56 -8.08 48.87
N GLU A 838 48.13 -9.27 48.82
CA GLU A 838 47.54 -10.52 49.29
C GLU A 838 47.17 -10.40 50.77
N ASP A 839 45.91 -10.66 51.13
CA ASP A 839 45.63 -11.52 52.28
C ASP A 839 44.19 -12.07 52.26
N ASP A 840 44.16 -13.38 52.48
CA ASP A 840 43.12 -14.33 52.86
C ASP A 840 41.59 -14.05 52.77
N LYS A 841 40.93 -15.08 52.22
CA LYS A 841 39.49 -15.36 52.16
C LYS A 841 38.75 -15.13 53.48
N VAL A 842 37.57 -14.48 53.45
CA VAL A 842 36.36 -14.90 54.20
C VAL A 842 35.08 -14.40 53.47
N ASP A 843 34.12 -15.31 53.28
CA ASP A 843 32.72 -15.04 52.90
C ASP A 843 32.05 -13.99 53.78
N ASP A 844 31.38 -12.97 53.22
CA ASP A 844 30.25 -12.37 53.95
C ASP A 844 29.19 -11.69 53.09
N LYS A 845 27.94 -12.08 53.36
CA LYS A 845 26.70 -11.53 52.81
C LYS A 845 26.55 -10.06 53.25
N LYS A 846 26.41 -9.14 52.29
CA LYS A 846 26.07 -7.73 52.54
C LYS A 846 24.74 -7.60 53.30
N LYS A 847 24.85 -7.34 54.61
CA LYS A 847 23.77 -6.76 55.43
C LYS A 847 23.59 -5.30 55.04
N ILE A 848 22.39 -4.96 54.60
CA ILE A 848 21.96 -3.58 54.39
C ILE A 848 22.05 -2.84 55.73
N ASN A 849 22.80 -1.74 55.75
CA ASN A 849 23.09 -0.96 56.95
C ASN A 849 21.81 -0.24 57.41
N GLY A 850 21.23 -0.67 58.54
CA GLY A 850 19.97 -0.12 59.07
C GLY A 850 19.99 1.39 59.34
N TRP A 851 21.17 2.00 59.45
CA TRP A 851 21.35 3.43 59.57
C TRP A 851 21.03 4.21 58.28
N MET A 852 21.22 3.60 57.10
CA MET A 852 20.88 4.22 55.81
C MET A 852 19.36 4.30 55.61
N VAL A 853 18.64 3.25 56.02
CA VAL A 853 17.18 3.21 55.97
C VAL A 853 16.57 4.20 56.97
N ALA A 854 17.15 4.31 58.17
CA ALA A 854 16.74 5.31 59.16
C ALA A 854 16.94 6.75 58.66
N GLY A 855 18.05 7.02 57.96
CA GLY A 855 18.32 8.34 57.34
C GLY A 855 17.29 8.71 56.27
N ILE A 856 16.93 7.78 55.39
CA ILE A 856 15.91 8.00 54.34
C ILE A 856 14.54 8.29 54.97
N ILE A 857 14.15 7.55 56.01
CA ILE A 857 12.88 7.77 56.72
C ILE A 857 12.84 9.16 57.37
N LEU A 858 13.96 9.63 57.94
CA LEU A 858 14.06 10.94 58.59
C LEU A 858 13.93 12.09 57.59
N ILE A 859 14.51 11.94 56.39
CA ILE A 859 14.37 12.92 55.30
C ILE A 859 12.92 12.97 54.81
N VAL A 860 12.25 11.83 54.62
CA VAL A 860 10.84 11.78 54.21
C VAL A 860 9.94 12.45 55.25
N LEU A 861 10.17 12.20 56.54
CA LEU A 861 9.43 12.85 57.63
C LEU A 861 9.63 14.37 57.64
N LEU A 862 10.85 14.85 57.37
CA LEU A 862 11.14 16.29 57.29
C LEU A 862 10.37 16.96 56.14
N VAL A 863 10.33 16.31 54.97
CA VAL A 863 9.58 16.80 53.79
C VAL A 863 8.09 16.88 54.08
N ILE A 864 7.52 15.88 54.76
CA ILE A 864 6.11 15.87 55.16
C ILE A 864 5.81 17.03 56.13
N VAL A 865 6.68 17.29 57.10
CA VAL A 865 6.51 18.40 58.05
C VAL A 865 6.55 19.75 57.33
N ILE A 866 7.46 19.93 56.37
CA ILE A 866 7.55 21.15 55.57
C ILE A 866 6.27 21.34 54.74
N ALA A 867 5.79 20.28 54.07
CA ALA A 867 4.55 20.34 53.28
C ALA A 867 3.33 20.71 54.14
N LEU A 868 3.19 20.12 55.33
CA LEU A 868 2.12 20.44 56.27
C LEU A 868 2.21 21.88 56.79
N SER A 869 3.42 22.39 57.00
CA SER A 869 3.67 23.78 57.42
C SER A 869 3.22 24.78 56.35
N VAL A 870 3.50 24.48 55.07
CA VAL A 870 3.07 25.29 53.93
C VAL A 870 1.54 25.28 53.80
N ILE A 871 0.90 24.10 53.90
CA ILE A 871 -0.56 23.97 53.87
C ILE A 871 -1.20 24.80 55.00
N LEU A 872 -0.65 24.74 56.21
CA LEU A 872 -1.14 25.51 57.35
C LEU A 872 -0.99 27.02 57.12
N ALA A 873 0.15 27.46 56.57
CA ALA A 873 0.37 28.87 56.25
C ALA A 873 -0.62 29.38 55.20
N VAL A 874 -0.86 28.61 54.13
CA VAL A 874 -1.87 28.92 53.10
C VAL A 874 -3.27 28.99 53.71
N TYR A 875 -3.61 28.05 54.59
CA TYR A 875 -4.89 28.04 55.29
C TYR A 875 -5.09 29.29 56.18
N ILE A 876 -4.06 29.71 56.92
CA ILE A 876 -4.09 30.94 57.74
C ILE A 876 -4.28 32.18 56.85
N ILE A 877 -3.58 32.26 55.72
CA ILE A 877 -3.72 33.37 54.76
C ILE A 877 -5.15 33.41 54.19
N TYR A 878 -5.71 32.25 53.85
CA TYR A 878 -7.08 32.13 53.36
C TYR A 878 -8.10 32.61 54.40
N GLN A 879 -7.95 32.21 55.67
CA GLN A 879 -8.84 32.65 56.75
C GLN A 879 -8.77 34.16 57.00
N ARG A 880 -7.56 34.77 56.91
CA ARG A 880 -7.40 36.23 57.00
C ARG A 880 -8.12 36.97 55.87
N LYS A 881 -8.03 36.48 54.63
CA LYS A 881 -8.77 37.05 53.49
C LYS A 881 -10.29 36.90 53.64
N LYS A 882 -10.76 35.81 54.24
CA LYS A 882 -12.18 35.60 54.50
C LYS A 882 -12.75 36.58 55.54
N GLN A 883 -11.97 36.90 56.59
CA GLN A 883 -12.39 37.86 57.62
C GLN A 883 -12.43 39.31 57.12
N GLN A 884 -11.59 39.69 56.15
CA GLN A 884 -11.62 41.04 55.55
C GLN A 884 -12.84 41.28 54.64
N LYS A 885 -13.58 40.25 54.22
CA LYS A 885 -14.80 40.38 53.40
C LYS A 885 -16.09 40.58 54.22
N ILE A 886 -16.00 40.60 55.55
CA ILE A 886 -17.15 40.80 56.44
C ILE A 886 -16.92 42.08 57.25
N ALA A 887 -16.98 43.22 56.57
CA ALA A 887 -17.18 44.52 57.19
C ALA A 887 -18.30 45.23 56.39
N PRO A 888 -19.46 45.54 56.99
CA PRO A 888 -20.57 46.16 56.27
C PRO A 888 -20.30 47.66 56.08
N ASN A 889 -20.30 48.10 54.83
CA ASN A 889 -20.37 49.51 54.48
C ASN A 889 -21.75 50.04 54.89
N THR A 890 -21.74 51.07 55.73
CA THR A 890 -22.93 51.83 56.11
C THR A 890 -22.88 53.18 55.39
N GLU A 891 -24.02 53.55 54.81
CA GLU A 891 -24.52 54.90 54.47
C GLU A 891 -24.26 55.61 53.12
N MET A 892 -25.43 56.02 52.58
CA MET A 892 -25.82 57.19 51.76
C MET A 892 -25.20 57.32 50.35
N ARG A 893 -25.98 57.45 49.26
CA ARG A 893 -27.26 58.12 49.05
C ARG A 893 -27.97 57.54 47.83
#